data_AF-A0A7J6E3Q5-F1
#
_entry.id   AF-A0A7J6E3Q5-F1
#
_cell.length_a   1.000
_cell.length_b   1.000
_cell.length_c   1.000
_cell.angle_alpha   90.00
_cell.angle_beta   90.00
_cell.angle_gamma   90.00
#
_symmetry.space_group_name_H-M   'P 1'
#
loop_
_entity.id
_entity.type
_entity.pdbx_description
1 polymer ?
#
loop_
_entity_poly.entity_id
_entity_poly.type
_entity_poly.pdbx_seq_one_letter_code
_entity_poly.pdbx_strand_id
1 'polypeptide(L)'
;MKFSNISRSKILLLLLSYNILTINNIIASSSSNSSPKNNNFFTKIPRLSPTGDRLFLHNPETLISGASIFDDFETFFYNQTLDHFNYRPESYSTFEQRYLVNSKYWNNNNKLGPIFAYLGAEEPIDQDIPTIGFLTDNAPSFKALIVFIEHRYYGKSIPFGSREEALSNASTLGYFNSAQALTDYANILLHIKSTYQAPNSPIIVIGGSYGGMLASWFRLKYPHIALGALASSAPILYFDDITPQNGYYSIVTKDFREASENCYETILKSWSQIDKVAALPNGLSILTNKFKTCSPLKNSSELKDYLGTIYATAAQYNSPPKYPVNIICEAIDHNHHNDDDILDKIFSGLSAYDPNKTCYVNPPKIPTETDQGWKWQTCSEMVIPIGIENDTMFEAYPFKVEDFIKDCKDSYGVPPRPHWVTSYYGGHDIKLILNRFGSNIIFSNGLRDPYSSGGVLENISDSILAIKTTNGSHCLDILGRKSSDPDWLLFNKIPRLGLTRDRLFLHNPETLPEVSISEDLETFFYNQTLDHFNYREESYTIFQQRYLVNSKYWGGPNAPIFAYLGAEASIDYDINDIGFINENAPHFKALIHRYYGKSVPFGSREEALKNGSSLGYFNSAQALADYAHILLHIKKTYKAQYSPIIVIGASYGGMLASWFRLKYPHIAHAALASSAPILYFDDITPQNAYFDIVSKDFREVSESCYQTIVKSWSEIDKVGAMVDGLSILSKKFNTCRPPTYPVNMVCGGIDSNSNSNATILDKIFSGLKAYFSNTNTTCYVNKPTNLTETDEGWSWQTCSEMVFPIGIGNNTMFESQPFDLQDYINDCKDYYGISPRPHWATTYYGGHGLGEHIRQHFGHQNNQRVSLFGYSSIRNK
;
A
#
# COMPACT_ATOMS: atom_id res chain seq x y z
N MET A 1 -15.34 -46.92 -9.60
CA MET A 1 -15.32 -48.24 -8.91
C MET A 1 -15.66 -48.01 -7.45
N LYS A 2 -16.57 -48.82 -6.89
CA LYS A 2 -17.25 -48.68 -5.58
C LYS A 2 -16.31 -48.43 -4.38
N PHE A 3 -16.72 -47.55 -3.46
CA PHE A 3 -16.59 -47.79 -2.03
C PHE A 3 -17.83 -47.29 -1.27
N SER A 4 -18.30 -48.14 -0.37
CA SER A 4 -19.56 -48.06 0.36
C SER A 4 -19.32 -47.88 1.86
N ASN A 5 -20.17 -47.05 2.48
CA ASN A 5 -20.74 -47.12 3.84
C ASN A 5 -19.83 -47.25 5.08
N ILE A 6 -19.74 -46.13 5.81
CA ILE A 6 -20.24 -45.89 7.18
C ILE A 6 -20.32 -47.10 8.14
N SER A 7 -19.60 -47.00 9.27
CA SER A 7 -20.04 -47.56 10.55
C SER A 7 -19.68 -46.64 11.73
N ARG A 8 -20.75 -46.12 12.35
CA ARG A 8 -20.92 -45.67 13.74
C ARG A 8 -19.95 -46.30 14.74
N SER A 9 -19.07 -45.49 15.38
CA SER A 9 -18.48 -45.85 16.69
C SER A 9 -17.70 -44.74 17.45
N LYS A 10 -17.91 -43.43 17.19
CA LYS A 10 -17.17 -42.36 17.91
C LYS A 10 -18.03 -41.20 18.46
N ILE A 11 -19.27 -41.48 18.83
CA ILE A 11 -20.14 -40.56 19.58
C ILE A 11 -20.66 -41.31 20.80
N LEU A 12 -19.78 -41.61 21.77
CA LEU A 12 -20.20 -42.07 23.10
C LEU A 12 -19.08 -42.04 24.17
N LEU A 13 -18.21 -41.02 24.16
CA LEU A 13 -17.18 -40.86 25.22
C LEU A 13 -16.80 -39.39 25.48
N LEU A 14 -17.77 -38.50 25.27
CA LEU A 14 -17.77 -37.13 25.78
C LEU A 14 -19.02 -37.01 26.65
N LEU A 15 -18.82 -36.54 27.89
CA LEU A 15 -19.81 -36.24 28.93
C LEU A 15 -20.13 -37.40 29.88
N LEU A 16 -19.45 -37.43 31.04
CA LEU A 16 -20.05 -37.51 32.39
C LEU A 16 -19.00 -37.95 33.43
N SER A 17 -18.35 -36.99 34.09
CA SER A 17 -18.18 -37.01 35.56
C SER A 17 -17.50 -35.72 36.05
N TYR A 18 -18.22 -35.07 36.96
CA TYR A 18 -18.01 -33.74 37.54
C TYR A 18 -17.53 -33.94 38.99
N ASN A 19 -16.50 -33.18 39.41
CA ASN A 19 -16.15 -32.67 40.76
C ASN A 19 -15.99 -33.57 42.01
N ILE A 20 -14.88 -33.34 42.74
CA ILE A 20 -14.70 -33.12 44.22
C ILE A 20 -13.18 -32.82 44.45
N LEU A 21 -12.75 -31.56 44.74
CA LEU A 21 -12.40 -30.96 46.06
C LEU A 21 -11.26 -31.74 46.81
N THR A 22 -10.10 -31.20 47.26
CA THR A 22 -9.73 -29.92 47.92
C THR A 22 -8.19 -29.70 48.00
N ILE A 23 -7.77 -28.42 47.82
CA ILE A 23 -6.85 -27.60 48.66
C ILE A 23 -5.45 -28.14 49.05
N ASN A 24 -4.39 -27.49 48.54
CA ASN A 24 -3.38 -26.82 49.40
C ASN A 24 -2.53 -25.78 48.65
N ASN A 25 -2.30 -24.66 49.34
CA ASN A 25 -1.64 -23.43 48.93
C ASN A 25 -0.19 -23.59 48.47
N ILE A 26 0.20 -22.93 47.37
CA ILE A 26 1.45 -22.17 47.29
C ILE A 26 1.16 -20.86 46.55
N ILE A 27 1.20 -19.78 47.34
CA ILE A 27 1.28 -18.39 46.89
C ILE A 27 2.66 -18.22 46.24
N ALA A 28 2.69 -18.03 44.93
CA ALA A 28 3.82 -17.47 44.22
C ALA A 28 3.26 -16.53 43.15
N SER A 29 2.89 -15.32 43.60
CA SER A 29 2.76 -14.17 42.72
C SER A 29 4.13 -13.92 42.10
N SER A 30 4.32 -14.38 40.86
CA SER A 30 5.40 -13.93 40.00
C SER A 30 5.16 -12.45 39.67
N SER A 31 5.63 -11.60 40.59
CA SER A 31 6.03 -10.24 40.31
C SER A 31 7.14 -10.28 39.26
N SER A 32 6.76 -10.23 37.99
CA SER A 32 7.68 -9.88 36.92
C SER A 32 8.04 -8.41 37.09
N ASN A 33 9.05 -8.17 37.94
CA ASN A 33 9.86 -6.96 37.94
C ASN A 33 10.52 -6.85 36.56
N SER A 34 9.79 -6.32 35.59
CA SER A 34 10.38 -5.70 34.42
C SER A 34 10.84 -4.32 34.86
N SER A 35 12.15 -4.17 35.05
CA SER A 35 12.78 -2.87 35.25
C SER A 35 12.33 -1.91 34.15
N PRO A 36 12.01 -0.64 34.44
CA PRO A 36 11.74 0.35 33.40
C PRO A 36 13.06 0.61 32.66
N LYS A 37 13.24 -0.05 31.51
CA LYS A 37 14.37 0.22 30.60
C LYS A 37 14.19 1.62 30.00
N ASN A 38 15.28 2.39 29.99
CA ASN A 38 15.41 3.78 29.54
C ASN A 38 14.42 4.19 28.43
N ASN A 39 13.34 4.86 28.82
CA ASN A 39 12.48 5.60 27.90
C ASN A 39 13.03 7.03 27.76
N ASN A 40 14.16 7.19 27.06
CA ASN A 40 14.69 8.52 26.76
C ASN A 40 13.75 9.23 25.75
N PHE A 41 13.35 10.45 26.03
CA PHE A 41 12.51 11.30 25.17
C PHE A 41 13.01 11.38 23.73
N PHE A 42 14.32 11.48 23.56
CA PHE A 42 14.92 11.76 22.28
C PHE A 42 14.93 10.59 21.28
N THR A 43 14.43 9.40 21.67
CA THR A 43 14.14 8.29 20.73
C THR A 43 12.67 8.22 20.33
N LYS A 44 11.81 9.08 20.87
CA LYS A 44 10.37 9.11 20.56
C LYS A 44 10.07 10.08 19.44
N ILE A 45 9.61 9.54 18.32
CA ILE A 45 9.05 10.32 17.22
C ILE A 45 7.78 11.04 17.74
N PRO A 46 7.69 12.38 17.65
CA PRO A 46 6.53 13.13 18.13
C PRO A 46 5.22 12.64 17.46
N ARG A 47 4.08 12.88 18.11
CA ARG A 47 2.78 12.45 17.58
C ARG A 47 2.42 13.23 16.31
N LEU A 48 1.84 12.55 15.32
CA LEU A 48 1.41 13.09 14.03
C LEU A 48 -0.14 13.25 13.99
N SER A 49 -0.78 13.74 15.04
CA SER A 49 -2.24 13.95 15.05
C SER A 49 -2.59 15.41 14.75
N PRO A 50 -3.69 15.70 14.03
CA PRO A 50 -4.24 17.05 13.91
C PRO A 50 -4.59 17.67 15.27
N THR A 51 -4.76 16.83 16.30
CA THR A 51 -5.06 17.24 17.66
C THR A 51 -3.87 16.97 18.57
N GLY A 52 -3.44 18.01 19.29
CA GLY A 52 -2.39 17.83 20.28
C GLY A 52 -2.83 16.93 21.41
N ASP A 53 -1.84 16.43 22.15
CA ASP A 53 -2.08 15.69 23.36
C ASP A 53 -3.01 16.49 24.28
N ARG A 54 -4.27 16.06 24.33
CA ARG A 54 -5.14 16.29 25.49
C ARG A 54 -4.65 15.44 26.65
N LEU A 55 -3.34 15.45 26.91
CA LEU A 55 -2.72 14.70 27.99
C LEU A 55 -3.42 14.98 29.32
N PHE A 56 -4.11 16.12 29.48
CA PHE A 56 -4.88 16.45 30.69
C PHE A 56 -6.16 17.28 30.48
N LEU A 57 -6.68 17.40 29.25
CA LEU A 57 -7.89 18.20 29.00
C LEU A 57 -9.11 17.30 28.78
N HIS A 58 -9.63 16.74 29.88
CA HIS A 58 -11.08 16.64 30.03
C HIS A 58 -11.61 18.07 30.17
N ASN A 59 -11.79 18.78 29.06
CA ASN A 59 -12.63 19.97 29.07
C ASN A 59 -14.05 19.53 28.67
N PRO A 60 -14.98 19.36 29.62
CA PRO A 60 -16.35 18.94 29.33
C PRO A 60 -17.11 19.94 28.46
N GLU A 61 -16.66 21.20 28.36
CA GLU A 61 -17.33 22.22 27.54
C GLU A 61 -17.26 21.95 26.03
N THR A 62 -16.21 21.28 25.53
CA THR A 62 -16.15 20.86 24.12
C THR A 62 -17.10 19.71 23.78
N LEU A 63 -17.43 18.85 24.76
CA LEU A 63 -18.35 17.72 24.56
C LEU A 63 -19.81 18.18 24.44
N ILE A 64 -20.18 19.32 25.03
CA ILE A 64 -21.56 19.82 25.03
C ILE A 64 -21.93 20.42 23.66
N SER A 65 -20.99 20.99 22.91
CA SER A 65 -21.26 21.50 21.55
C SER A 65 -21.17 20.44 20.44
N GLY A 66 -20.39 19.37 20.66
CA GLY A 66 -20.17 18.30 19.69
C GLY A 66 -21.34 17.32 19.55
N ALA A 67 -22.18 17.17 20.58
CA ALA A 67 -23.32 16.24 20.57
C ALA A 67 -24.23 16.43 19.33
N SER A 68 -24.51 17.68 18.96
CA SER A 68 -25.33 18.00 17.78
C SER A 68 -24.69 17.64 16.43
N ILE A 69 -23.35 17.59 16.35
CA ILE A 69 -22.64 17.20 15.13
C ILE A 69 -22.69 15.69 14.96
N PHE A 70 -22.53 14.93 16.05
CA PHE A 70 -22.63 13.47 16.02
C PHE A 70 -24.03 12.98 15.59
N ASP A 71 -25.08 13.72 15.94
CA ASP A 71 -26.46 13.39 15.55
C ASP A 71 -26.69 13.39 14.03
N ASP A 72 -25.87 14.12 13.25
CA ASP A 72 -25.95 14.15 11.79
C ASP A 72 -25.14 13.00 11.12
N PHE A 73 -24.42 12.17 11.88
CA PHE A 73 -23.62 11.06 11.35
C PHE A 73 -24.21 9.69 11.69
N GLU A 74 -24.35 8.86 10.68
CA GLU A 74 -24.68 7.43 10.84
C GLU A 74 -23.38 6.62 10.92
N THR A 75 -23.27 5.73 11.92
CA THR A 75 -22.12 4.84 12.11
C THR A 75 -22.38 3.48 11.49
N PHE A 76 -21.41 3.00 10.72
CA PHE A 76 -21.43 1.72 10.04
C PHE A 76 -20.16 0.92 10.33
N PHE A 77 -20.23 -0.38 10.08
CA PHE A 77 -19.08 -1.29 10.14
C PHE A 77 -18.99 -2.06 8.82
N TYR A 78 -17.78 -2.10 8.26
CA TYR A 78 -17.46 -2.87 7.07
C TYR A 78 -16.65 -4.10 7.46
N ASN A 79 -17.05 -5.28 7.00
CA ASN A 79 -16.29 -6.52 7.22
C ASN A 79 -15.03 -6.50 6.36
N GLN A 80 -13.94 -6.03 6.96
CA GLN A 80 -12.67 -5.80 6.30
C GLN A 80 -11.81 -7.06 6.32
N THR A 81 -11.12 -7.34 5.21
CA THR A 81 -10.12 -8.40 5.16
C THR A 81 -8.91 -8.05 6.05
N LEU A 82 -8.48 -8.99 6.88
CA LEU A 82 -7.35 -8.81 7.79
C LEU A 82 -6.06 -8.50 7.03
N ASP A 83 -5.75 -9.29 6.00
CA ASP A 83 -4.55 -9.15 5.19
C ASP A 83 -4.88 -9.11 3.69
N HIS A 84 -4.69 -7.93 3.11
CA HIS A 84 -4.95 -7.67 1.69
C HIS A 84 -3.86 -8.20 0.76
N PHE A 85 -2.66 -8.47 1.24
CA PHE A 85 -1.48 -8.71 0.41
C PHE A 85 -0.94 -10.14 0.49
N ASN A 86 -1.73 -11.02 1.10
CA ASN A 86 -1.41 -12.42 1.31
C ASN A 86 -2.67 -13.28 1.22
N TYR A 87 -2.49 -14.55 0.84
CA TYR A 87 -3.54 -15.55 0.60
C TYR A 87 -3.37 -16.80 1.47
N ARG A 88 -2.63 -16.69 2.58
CA ARG A 88 -2.58 -17.72 3.61
C ARG A 88 -3.98 -17.91 4.24
N PRO A 89 -4.30 -19.08 4.82
CA PRO A 89 -5.61 -19.32 5.43
C PRO A 89 -6.02 -18.23 6.43
N GLU A 90 -5.11 -17.76 7.29
CA GLU A 90 -5.41 -16.70 8.25
C GLU A 90 -5.65 -15.33 7.61
N SER A 91 -5.12 -15.07 6.41
CA SER A 91 -5.25 -13.81 5.69
C SER A 91 -6.70 -13.52 5.28
N TYR A 92 -7.54 -14.56 5.19
CA TYR A 92 -8.97 -14.45 4.89
C TYR A 92 -9.83 -14.09 6.10
N SER A 93 -9.26 -14.05 7.30
CA SER A 93 -9.97 -13.58 8.47
C SER A 93 -10.48 -12.16 8.24
N THR A 94 -11.60 -11.80 8.86
CA THR A 94 -12.18 -10.46 8.73
C THR A 94 -12.33 -9.81 10.10
N PHE A 95 -12.42 -8.48 10.11
CA PHE A 95 -12.74 -7.68 11.28
C PHE A 95 -13.68 -6.54 10.90
N GLU A 96 -14.45 -6.05 11.86
CA GLU A 96 -15.33 -4.90 11.64
C GLU A 96 -14.54 -3.61 11.67
N GLN A 97 -14.45 -2.91 10.53
CA GLN A 97 -13.85 -1.58 10.44
C GLN A 97 -14.94 -0.52 10.41
N ARG A 98 -14.84 0.44 11.34
CA ARG A 98 -15.82 1.51 11.51
C ARG A 98 -15.65 2.60 10.46
N TYR A 99 -16.78 3.07 9.92
CA TYR A 99 -16.85 4.30 9.15
C TYR A 99 -18.14 5.05 9.47
N LEU A 100 -18.15 6.36 9.26
CA LEU A 100 -19.30 7.22 9.52
C LEU A 100 -19.65 7.99 8.26
N VAL A 101 -20.95 8.19 8.04
CA VAL A 101 -21.47 8.90 6.88
C VAL A 101 -22.45 9.99 7.31
N ASN A 102 -22.32 11.17 6.71
CA ASN A 102 -23.31 12.22 6.81
C ASN A 102 -23.79 12.60 5.40
N SER A 103 -25.06 12.31 5.13
CA SER A 103 -25.71 12.48 3.83
C SER A 103 -26.61 13.74 3.75
N LYS A 104 -26.66 14.54 4.82
CA LYS A 104 -27.56 15.70 4.97
C LYS A 104 -27.49 16.71 3.82
N TYR A 105 -26.29 16.94 3.29
CA TYR A 105 -26.04 17.91 2.21
C TYR A 105 -25.92 17.26 0.83
N TRP A 106 -26.01 15.94 0.74
CA TRP A 106 -25.71 15.25 -0.49
C TRP A 106 -26.86 15.36 -1.49
N ASN A 107 -26.54 15.84 -2.70
CA ASN A 107 -27.48 15.81 -3.82
C ASN A 107 -27.62 14.39 -4.41
N ASN A 108 -28.57 13.62 -3.87
CA ASN A 108 -28.90 12.27 -4.33
C ASN A 108 -29.54 12.24 -5.73
N ASN A 109 -30.12 13.34 -6.21
CA ASN A 109 -30.94 13.34 -7.42
C ASN A 109 -30.16 13.07 -8.72
N ASN A 110 -28.87 13.44 -8.78
CA ASN A 110 -28.05 13.28 -9.98
C ASN A 110 -26.89 12.28 -9.81
N LYS A 111 -26.66 11.72 -8.61
CA LYS A 111 -25.55 10.77 -8.32
C LYS A 111 -24.16 11.26 -8.81
N LEU A 112 -23.98 12.58 -8.81
CA LEU A 112 -22.77 13.30 -9.23
C LEU A 112 -22.17 14.17 -8.11
N GLY A 113 -22.83 14.26 -6.95
CA GLY A 113 -22.28 14.96 -5.80
C GLY A 113 -20.96 14.32 -5.35
N PRO A 114 -19.91 15.11 -5.02
CA PRO A 114 -18.64 14.57 -4.58
C PRO A 114 -18.78 13.84 -3.24
N ILE A 115 -17.89 12.89 -3.00
CA ILE A 115 -17.69 12.27 -1.70
C ILE A 115 -16.43 12.90 -1.09
N PHE A 116 -16.57 13.57 0.05
CA PHE A 116 -15.45 14.04 0.84
C PHE A 116 -15.15 12.99 1.91
N ALA A 117 -13.99 12.37 1.83
CA ALA A 117 -13.60 11.27 2.69
C ALA A 117 -12.38 11.64 3.54
N TYR A 118 -12.55 11.71 4.85
CA TYR A 118 -11.45 11.84 5.79
C TYR A 118 -10.85 10.46 6.09
N LEU A 119 -9.56 10.32 5.85
CA LEU A 119 -8.82 9.10 6.14
C LEU A 119 -8.29 9.21 7.58
N GLY A 120 -8.90 8.47 8.51
CA GLY A 120 -8.51 8.49 9.92
C GLY A 120 -7.03 8.14 10.11
N ALA A 121 -6.39 8.76 11.09
CA ALA A 121 -4.95 8.62 11.31
C ALA A 121 -4.68 7.73 12.55
N GLU A 122 -3.81 8.15 13.46
CA GLU A 122 -3.38 7.37 14.63
C GLU A 122 -4.25 7.52 15.88
N GLU A 123 -5.57 7.63 15.74
CA GLU A 123 -6.47 7.81 16.88
C GLU A 123 -7.90 7.33 16.61
N PRO A 124 -8.73 7.15 17.66
CA PRO A 124 -10.16 6.98 17.49
C PRO A 124 -10.77 8.10 16.65
N ILE A 125 -11.56 7.72 15.64
CA ILE A 125 -12.21 8.68 14.73
C ILE A 125 -13.22 9.59 15.47
N ASP A 126 -13.65 9.21 16.67
CA ASP A 126 -14.56 10.00 17.51
C ASP A 126 -13.98 11.38 17.84
N GLN A 127 -12.65 11.52 17.94
CA GLN A 127 -12.02 12.82 18.21
C GLN A 127 -11.95 13.71 16.95
N ASP A 128 -11.86 13.08 15.78
CA ASP A 128 -11.77 13.78 14.50
C ASP A 128 -13.10 14.44 14.11
N ILE A 129 -14.24 13.78 14.33
CA ILE A 129 -15.56 14.26 13.87
C ILE A 129 -15.89 15.70 14.32
N PRO A 130 -15.79 16.08 15.60
CA PRO A 130 -16.06 17.45 16.04
C PRO A 130 -14.91 18.43 15.74
N THR A 131 -13.72 17.94 15.36
CA THR A 131 -12.50 18.74 15.24
C THR A 131 -12.18 19.08 13.78
N ILE A 132 -12.30 18.11 12.88
CA ILE A 132 -12.03 18.21 11.44
C ILE A 132 -13.28 18.75 10.73
N GLY A 133 -13.51 20.06 10.88
CA GLY A 133 -14.68 20.71 10.32
C GLY A 133 -14.59 21.03 8.82
N PHE A 134 -13.43 20.85 8.17
CA PHE A 134 -13.30 21.16 6.73
C PHE A 134 -14.37 20.46 5.87
N LEU A 135 -14.67 19.19 6.16
CA LEU A 135 -15.66 18.44 5.40
C LEU A 135 -17.07 19.00 5.62
N THR A 136 -17.46 19.23 6.88
CA THR A 136 -18.78 19.75 7.25
C THR A 136 -18.99 21.19 6.78
N ASP A 137 -17.96 22.03 6.86
CA ASP A 137 -18.00 23.44 6.47
C ASP A 137 -18.17 23.60 4.95
N ASN A 138 -17.65 22.66 4.16
CA ASN A 138 -17.68 22.72 2.70
C ASN A 138 -18.79 21.87 2.07
N ALA A 139 -19.27 20.82 2.73
CA ALA A 139 -20.29 19.92 2.18
C ALA A 139 -21.55 20.61 1.65
N PRO A 140 -22.13 21.66 2.29
CA PRO A 140 -23.29 22.38 1.76
C PRO A 140 -23.04 23.01 0.39
N SER A 141 -21.86 23.63 0.20
CA SER A 141 -21.49 24.33 -1.03
C SER A 141 -21.24 23.37 -2.19
N PHE A 142 -20.60 22.23 -1.90
CA PHE A 142 -20.31 21.20 -2.89
C PHE A 142 -21.43 20.18 -3.06
N LYS A 143 -22.46 20.23 -2.19
CA LYS A 143 -23.51 19.22 -2.06
C LYS A 143 -22.92 17.81 -1.89
N ALA A 144 -21.90 17.72 -1.04
CA ALA A 144 -21.05 16.55 -0.87
C ALA A 144 -21.62 15.54 0.13
N LEU A 145 -21.34 14.25 -0.10
CA LEU A 145 -21.42 13.23 0.94
C LEU A 145 -20.18 13.34 1.82
N ILE A 146 -20.34 13.32 3.14
CA ILE A 146 -19.22 13.31 4.08
C ILE A 146 -19.01 11.88 4.57
N VAL A 147 -17.76 11.42 4.56
CA VAL A 147 -17.34 10.12 5.06
C VAL A 147 -16.13 10.28 5.97
N PHE A 148 -16.17 9.68 7.16
CA PHE A 148 -15.00 9.49 8.03
C PHE A 148 -14.71 8.00 8.11
N ILE A 149 -13.48 7.57 7.83
CA ILE A 149 -13.10 6.16 7.88
C ILE A 149 -12.05 5.96 8.96
N GLU A 150 -12.35 5.11 9.95
CA GLU A 150 -11.43 4.83 11.05
C GLU A 150 -10.29 3.93 10.58
N HIS A 151 -9.07 4.24 11.00
CA HIS A 151 -7.89 3.43 10.68
C HIS A 151 -7.93 2.10 11.44
N ARG A 152 -7.52 1.00 10.80
CA ARG A 152 -7.35 -0.30 11.47
C ARG A 152 -6.50 -0.16 12.73
N TYR A 153 -6.81 -0.93 13.78
CA TYR A 153 -6.16 -0.92 15.11
C TYR A 153 -6.42 0.32 15.99
N TYR A 154 -7.14 1.33 15.49
CA TYR A 154 -7.56 2.48 16.29
C TYR A 154 -9.06 2.49 16.55
N GLY A 155 -9.46 3.11 17.66
CA GLY A 155 -10.84 3.23 18.11
C GLY A 155 -11.54 1.89 18.24
N LYS A 156 -12.60 1.70 17.43
CA LYS A 156 -13.43 0.48 17.42
C LYS A 156 -13.08 -0.46 16.28
N SER A 157 -12.10 -0.12 15.45
CA SER A 157 -11.69 -0.88 14.28
C SER A 157 -10.56 -1.84 14.62
N ILE A 158 -10.83 -2.78 15.55
CA ILE A 158 -9.80 -3.62 16.18
C ILE A 158 -9.87 -5.06 15.65
N PRO A 159 -8.82 -5.54 14.94
CA PRO A 159 -8.72 -6.95 14.57
C PRO A 159 -8.58 -7.88 15.79
N PHE A 160 -8.83 -9.18 15.62
CA PHE A 160 -8.69 -10.18 16.69
C PHE A 160 -9.61 -9.99 17.91
N GLY A 161 -10.70 -9.23 17.76
CA GLY A 161 -11.78 -9.13 18.74
C GLY A 161 -11.49 -8.27 19.97
N SER A 162 -10.25 -8.16 20.43
CA SER A 162 -9.85 -7.30 21.54
C SER A 162 -8.55 -6.56 21.27
N ARG A 163 -8.39 -5.39 21.91
CA ARG A 163 -7.17 -4.59 21.78
C ARG A 163 -5.97 -5.30 22.38
N GLU A 164 -6.17 -5.94 23.53
CA GLU A 164 -5.14 -6.67 24.24
C GLU A 164 -4.55 -7.77 23.35
N GLU A 165 -5.39 -8.47 22.58
CA GLU A 165 -4.96 -9.48 21.62
C GLU A 165 -4.30 -8.85 20.38
N ALA A 166 -4.93 -7.81 19.81
CA ALA A 166 -4.44 -7.12 18.61
C ALA A 166 -3.05 -6.50 18.80
N LEU A 167 -2.74 -6.03 20.00
CA LEU A 167 -1.47 -5.37 20.35
C LEU A 167 -0.50 -6.28 21.12
N SER A 168 -0.80 -7.59 21.22
CA SER A 168 -0.06 -8.51 22.10
C SER A 168 1.39 -8.76 21.67
N ASN A 169 1.65 -8.93 20.36
CA ASN A 169 2.98 -9.21 19.82
C ASN A 169 3.04 -8.99 18.30
N ALA A 170 4.23 -9.16 17.71
CA ALA A 170 4.44 -8.98 16.27
C ALA A 170 3.53 -9.86 15.37
N SER A 171 3.04 -11.00 15.85
CA SER A 171 2.15 -11.88 15.07
C SER A 171 0.79 -11.24 14.79
N THR A 172 0.26 -10.46 15.72
CA THR A 172 -1.01 -9.73 15.55
C THR A 172 -0.78 -8.29 15.10
N LEU A 173 0.31 -7.65 15.52
CA LEU A 173 0.68 -6.30 15.08
C LEU A 173 1.15 -6.24 13.62
N GLY A 174 1.57 -7.36 13.03
CA GLY A 174 2.09 -7.42 11.66
C GLY A 174 1.18 -6.80 10.58
N TYR A 175 -0.14 -6.83 10.79
CA TYR A 175 -1.14 -6.26 9.86
C TYR A 175 -1.44 -4.77 10.11
N PHE A 176 -0.79 -4.17 11.10
CA PHE A 176 -0.94 -2.77 11.46
C PHE A 176 0.08 -1.91 10.71
N ASN A 177 -0.24 -1.61 9.46
CA ASN A 177 0.60 -0.78 8.59
C ASN A 177 -0.26 0.01 7.57
N SER A 178 0.36 1.03 6.98
CA SER A 178 -0.21 1.99 6.04
C SER A 178 -0.65 1.34 4.74
N ALA A 179 0.08 0.36 4.21
CA ALA A 179 -0.30 -0.29 2.95
C ALA A 179 -1.64 -1.01 3.11
N GLN A 180 -1.82 -1.72 4.23
CA GLN A 180 -3.08 -2.37 4.57
C GLN A 180 -4.19 -1.35 4.81
N ALA A 181 -3.92 -0.27 5.56
CA ALA A 181 -4.90 0.79 5.82
C ALA A 181 -5.35 1.52 4.53
N LEU A 182 -4.45 1.75 3.58
CA LEU A 182 -4.83 2.35 2.29
C LEU A 182 -5.78 1.44 1.49
N THR A 183 -5.55 0.12 1.51
CA THR A 183 -6.47 -0.83 0.86
C THR A 183 -7.80 -0.92 1.59
N ASP A 184 -7.80 -0.77 2.92
CA ASP A 184 -9.03 -0.68 3.71
C ASP A 184 -9.92 0.47 3.25
N TYR A 185 -9.33 1.67 3.14
CA TYR A 185 -10.04 2.86 2.66
C TYR A 185 -10.58 2.66 1.24
N ALA A 186 -9.81 2.00 0.36
CA ALA A 186 -10.24 1.71 -0.99
C ALA A 186 -11.50 0.82 -1.00
N ASN A 187 -11.50 -0.26 -0.23
CA ASN A 187 -12.66 -1.15 -0.09
C ASN A 187 -13.89 -0.42 0.44
N ILE A 188 -13.75 0.37 1.51
CA ILE A 188 -14.87 1.12 2.09
C ILE A 188 -15.40 2.17 1.12
N LEU A 189 -14.54 2.89 0.41
CA LEU A 189 -14.97 3.90 -0.57
C LEU A 189 -15.70 3.29 -1.78
N LEU A 190 -15.23 2.14 -2.28
CA LEU A 190 -15.92 1.40 -3.34
C LEU A 190 -17.24 0.81 -2.84
N HIS A 191 -17.28 0.29 -1.61
CA HIS A 191 -18.50 -0.15 -0.96
C HIS A 191 -19.52 0.99 -0.86
N ILE A 192 -19.11 2.18 -0.40
CA ILE A 192 -19.98 3.37 -0.32
C ILE A 192 -20.51 3.75 -1.71
N LYS A 193 -19.65 3.78 -2.74
CA LYS A 193 -20.11 4.04 -4.11
C LYS A 193 -21.17 3.04 -4.57
N SER A 194 -21.01 1.76 -4.23
CA SER A 194 -21.98 0.72 -4.56
C SER A 194 -23.29 0.90 -3.77
N THR A 195 -23.20 1.00 -2.44
CA THR A 195 -24.34 1.15 -1.51
C THR A 195 -25.22 2.35 -1.86
N TYR A 196 -24.62 3.48 -2.21
CA TYR A 196 -25.33 4.69 -2.60
C TYR A 196 -25.55 4.81 -4.12
N GLN A 197 -25.20 3.79 -4.90
CA GLN A 197 -25.35 3.73 -6.35
C GLN A 197 -24.76 4.96 -7.05
N ALA A 198 -23.57 5.38 -6.62
CA ALA A 198 -22.86 6.58 -7.03
C ALA A 198 -21.53 6.27 -7.74
N PRO A 199 -21.52 5.45 -8.81
CA PRO A 199 -20.28 4.99 -9.46
C PRO A 199 -19.45 6.16 -10.02
N ASN A 200 -20.12 7.20 -10.49
CA ASN A 200 -19.51 8.38 -11.12
C ASN A 200 -19.25 9.54 -10.16
N SER A 201 -19.60 9.41 -8.87
CA SER A 201 -19.31 10.46 -7.89
C SER A 201 -17.79 10.59 -7.70
N PRO A 202 -17.22 11.81 -7.84
CA PRO A 202 -15.80 12.01 -7.59
C PRO A 202 -15.52 11.92 -6.08
N ILE A 203 -14.46 11.21 -5.70
CA ILE A 203 -14.01 11.14 -4.31
C ILE A 203 -12.86 12.12 -4.13
N ILE A 204 -12.93 12.99 -3.13
CA ILE A 204 -11.80 13.78 -2.65
C ILE A 204 -11.42 13.23 -1.28
N VAL A 205 -10.16 12.80 -1.13
CA VAL A 205 -9.65 12.31 0.16
C VAL A 205 -8.98 13.44 0.92
N ILE A 206 -9.19 13.50 2.22
CA ILE A 206 -8.66 14.54 3.11
C ILE A 206 -7.98 13.85 4.27
N GLY A 207 -6.87 14.40 4.72
CA GLY A 207 -6.25 13.99 5.97
C GLY A 207 -5.27 15.03 6.50
N GLY A 208 -5.07 15.01 7.81
CA GLY A 208 -4.07 15.82 8.48
C GLY A 208 -2.93 14.95 8.99
N SER A 209 -1.70 15.45 8.89
CA SER A 209 -0.52 14.83 9.46
C SER A 209 -0.26 13.41 8.94
N TYR A 210 -0.27 12.34 9.75
CA TYR A 210 -0.19 10.97 9.20
C TYR A 210 -1.39 10.65 8.30
N GLY A 211 -2.59 11.13 8.64
CA GLY A 211 -3.76 11.10 7.75
C GLY A 211 -3.52 11.86 6.45
N GLY A 212 -2.75 12.95 6.48
CA GLY A 212 -2.35 13.71 5.29
C GLY A 212 -1.35 12.95 4.42
N MET A 213 -0.40 12.22 5.04
CA MET A 213 0.48 11.28 4.36
C MET A 213 -0.37 10.20 3.67
N LEU A 214 -1.30 9.58 4.40
CA LEU A 214 -2.26 8.61 3.87
C LEU A 214 -3.09 9.18 2.72
N ALA A 215 -3.62 10.39 2.81
CA ALA A 215 -4.40 11.01 1.73
C ALA A 215 -3.56 11.22 0.47
N SER A 216 -2.33 11.72 0.62
CA SER A 216 -1.41 11.91 -0.52
C SER A 216 -0.99 10.57 -1.15
N TRP A 217 -0.68 9.57 -0.33
CA TRP A 217 -0.32 8.22 -0.78
C TRP A 217 -1.52 7.47 -1.37
N PHE A 218 -2.72 7.70 -0.85
CA PHE A 218 -3.96 7.15 -1.40
C PHE A 218 -4.18 7.69 -2.80
N ARG A 219 -4.05 9.01 -3.02
CA ARG A 219 -4.14 9.59 -4.35
C ARG A 219 -3.04 9.07 -5.29
N LEU A 220 -1.82 8.86 -4.78
CA LEU A 220 -0.72 8.30 -5.56
C LEU A 220 -0.97 6.82 -5.96
N LYS A 221 -1.50 6.01 -5.05
CA LYS A 221 -1.64 4.54 -5.23
C LYS A 221 -3.00 4.12 -5.79
N TYR A 222 -4.05 4.90 -5.55
CA TYR A 222 -5.42 4.64 -5.98
C TYR A 222 -6.00 5.83 -6.76
N PRO A 223 -5.30 6.34 -7.80
CA PRO A 223 -5.76 7.50 -8.55
C PRO A 223 -7.02 7.21 -9.41
N HIS A 224 -7.39 5.93 -9.56
CA HIS A 224 -8.64 5.47 -10.15
C HIS A 224 -9.84 5.56 -9.20
N ILE A 225 -9.61 5.69 -7.88
CA ILE A 225 -10.66 5.80 -6.85
C ILE A 225 -10.86 7.26 -6.43
N ALA A 226 -9.79 7.92 -5.97
CA ALA A 226 -9.85 9.31 -5.49
C ALA A 226 -9.45 10.29 -6.60
N LEU A 227 -10.31 11.23 -6.95
CA LEU A 227 -10.04 12.29 -7.94
C LEU A 227 -8.92 13.25 -7.50
N GLY A 228 -8.83 13.54 -6.20
CA GLY A 228 -7.82 14.42 -5.63
C GLY A 228 -7.65 14.24 -4.12
N ALA A 229 -6.61 14.85 -3.57
CA ALA A 229 -6.30 14.80 -2.14
C ALA A 229 -6.00 16.19 -1.56
N LEU A 230 -6.48 16.44 -0.34
CA LEU A 230 -5.99 17.49 0.54
C LEU A 230 -5.14 16.85 1.64
N ALA A 231 -3.83 17.04 1.55
CA ALA A 231 -2.83 16.52 2.47
C ALA A 231 -2.33 17.66 3.37
N SER A 232 -3.03 17.87 4.49
CA SER A 232 -2.66 18.91 5.45
C SER A 232 -1.54 18.46 6.37
N SER A 233 -0.51 19.30 6.50
CA SER A 233 0.66 19.12 7.37
C SER A 233 1.31 17.75 7.24
N ALA A 234 1.39 17.22 6.01
CA ALA A 234 1.85 15.86 5.72
C ALA A 234 3.37 15.80 5.51
N PRO A 235 4.17 15.24 6.45
CA PRO A 235 5.63 15.23 6.37
C PRO A 235 6.17 14.09 5.48
N ILE A 236 5.70 14.00 4.24
CA ILE A 236 6.06 12.91 3.32
C ILE A 236 7.55 12.88 2.91
N LEU A 237 8.32 13.93 3.23
CA LEU A 237 9.75 14.03 2.93
C LEU A 237 10.63 13.70 4.15
N TYR A 238 10.06 13.33 5.30
CA TYR A 238 10.81 13.12 6.54
C TYR A 238 11.28 11.67 6.73
N PHE A 239 11.80 11.07 5.66
CA PHE A 239 12.30 9.70 5.63
C PHE A 239 13.71 9.66 5.06
N ASP A 240 14.48 8.62 5.43
CA ASP A 240 15.90 8.47 5.06
C ASP A 240 16.69 9.79 5.33
N ASP A 241 17.47 10.27 4.37
CA ASP A 241 18.24 11.51 4.42
C ASP A 241 17.64 12.61 3.50
N ILE A 242 16.34 12.53 3.19
CA ILE A 242 15.65 13.49 2.32
C ILE A 242 15.54 14.88 2.97
N THR A 243 15.27 14.91 4.27
CA THR A 243 15.13 16.13 5.09
C THR A 243 16.15 16.08 6.24
N PRO A 244 16.78 17.22 6.61
CA PRO A 244 17.68 17.26 7.76
C PRO A 244 17.05 16.70 9.04
N GLN A 245 17.80 15.89 9.77
CA GLN A 245 17.30 15.23 10.99
C GLN A 245 16.84 16.24 12.05
N ASN A 246 17.53 17.37 12.17
CA ASN A 246 17.19 18.44 13.12
C ASN A 246 16.00 19.32 12.71
N GLY A 247 15.46 19.17 11.49
CA GLY A 247 14.45 20.06 10.93
C GLY A 247 13.26 20.36 11.85
N TYR A 248 12.72 19.33 12.52
CA TYR A 248 11.65 19.46 13.51
C TYR A 248 12.05 20.43 14.64
N TYR A 249 13.14 20.12 15.35
CA TYR A 249 13.57 20.90 16.51
C TYR A 249 14.16 22.27 16.17
N SER A 250 14.67 22.45 14.94
CA SER A 250 15.05 23.76 14.41
C SER A 250 13.82 24.69 14.28
N ILE A 251 12.68 24.16 13.82
CA ILE A 251 11.42 24.94 13.76
C ILE A 251 10.89 25.22 15.17
N VAL A 252 10.87 24.23 16.07
CA VAL A 252 10.49 24.45 17.48
C VAL A 252 11.34 25.57 18.10
N THR A 253 12.66 25.52 17.88
CA THR A 253 13.59 26.55 18.36
C THR A 253 13.29 27.92 17.76
N LYS A 254 13.02 27.97 16.46
CA LYS A 254 12.66 29.20 15.74
C LYS A 254 11.39 29.82 16.33
N ASP A 255 10.34 29.05 16.58
CA ASP A 255 9.07 29.55 17.10
C ASP A 255 9.23 30.19 18.49
N PHE A 256 10.00 29.57 19.39
CA PHE A 256 10.30 30.13 20.71
C PHE A 256 11.15 31.39 20.62
N ARG A 257 12.15 31.41 19.73
CA ARG A 257 13.00 32.59 19.51
C ARG A 257 12.21 33.77 18.94
N GLU A 258 11.32 33.51 17.97
CA GLU A 258 10.44 34.53 17.39
C GLU A 258 9.43 35.07 18.41
N ALA A 259 8.99 34.25 19.37
CA ALA A 259 8.14 34.70 20.46
C ALA A 259 8.89 35.58 21.47
N SER A 260 10.09 35.17 21.89
CA SER A 260 11.00 35.97 22.74
C SER A 260 12.43 35.42 22.74
N GLU A 261 13.41 36.26 22.39
CA GLU A 261 14.83 35.90 22.47
C GLU A 261 15.25 35.58 23.92
N ASN A 262 14.71 36.30 24.91
CA ASN A 262 15.03 36.06 26.32
C ASN A 262 14.47 34.71 26.81
N CYS A 263 13.25 34.36 26.39
CA CYS A 263 12.64 33.06 26.65
C CYS A 263 13.50 31.93 26.06
N TYR A 264 13.89 32.06 24.78
CA TYR A 264 14.80 31.12 24.10
C TYR A 264 16.12 30.96 24.87
N GLU A 265 16.80 32.04 25.22
CA GLU A 265 18.07 31.99 25.97
C GLU A 265 17.91 31.35 27.34
N THR A 266 16.79 31.61 28.02
CA THR A 266 16.50 31.05 29.35
C THR A 266 16.30 29.53 29.27
N ILE A 267 15.54 29.06 28.27
CA ILE A 267 15.37 27.62 28.00
C ILE A 267 16.72 26.97 27.68
N LEU A 268 17.49 27.55 26.76
CA LEU A 268 18.80 27.02 26.38
C LEU A 268 19.76 26.87 27.57
N LYS A 269 19.80 27.86 28.47
CA LYS A 269 20.65 27.81 29.68
C LYS A 269 20.13 26.82 30.72
N SER A 270 18.82 26.57 30.75
CA SER A 270 18.16 25.77 31.80
C SER A 270 18.62 24.32 31.86
N TRP A 271 18.93 23.68 30.73
CA TRP A 271 19.32 22.27 30.69
C TRP A 271 20.55 21.98 31.56
N SER A 272 21.60 22.81 31.41
CA SER A 272 22.81 22.71 32.23
C SER A 272 22.56 23.04 33.70
N GLN A 273 21.58 23.90 34.00
CA GLN A 273 21.22 24.25 35.38
C GLN A 273 20.46 23.10 36.07
N ILE A 274 19.59 22.40 35.33
CA ILE A 274 18.92 21.20 35.84
C ILE A 274 19.98 20.16 36.26
N ASP A 275 20.98 19.90 35.42
CA ASP A 275 22.02 18.92 35.74
C ASP A 275 22.91 19.38 36.91
N LYS A 276 23.27 20.67 36.98
CA LYS A 276 24.00 21.23 38.12
C LYS A 276 23.25 21.04 39.44
N VAL A 277 21.95 21.33 39.47
CA VAL A 277 21.14 21.15 40.69
C VAL A 277 20.96 19.67 41.00
N ALA A 278 20.71 18.83 39.99
CA ALA A 278 20.57 17.39 40.17
C ALA A 278 21.81 16.72 40.78
N ALA A 279 23.01 17.24 40.49
CA ALA A 279 24.28 16.75 41.03
C ALA A 279 24.55 17.13 42.49
N LEU A 280 23.79 18.06 43.08
CA LEU A 280 23.91 18.44 44.49
C LEU A 280 23.38 17.33 45.42
N PRO A 281 23.82 17.28 46.69
CA PRO A 281 23.17 16.45 47.71
C PRO A 281 21.68 16.80 47.80
N ASN A 282 20.80 15.81 47.69
CA ASN A 282 19.35 15.96 47.61
C ASN A 282 18.84 16.79 46.39
N GLY A 283 19.67 16.98 45.38
CA GLY A 283 19.37 17.77 44.17
C GLY A 283 18.09 17.35 43.45
N LEU A 284 17.88 16.05 43.26
CA LEU A 284 16.66 15.51 42.66
C LEU A 284 15.40 15.80 43.51
N SER A 285 15.52 15.85 44.84
CA SER A 285 14.41 16.22 45.73
C SER A 285 14.10 17.72 45.63
N ILE A 286 15.13 18.57 45.49
CA ILE A 286 14.96 20.01 45.23
C ILE A 286 14.19 20.20 43.91
N LEU A 287 14.61 19.52 42.84
CA LEU A 287 13.92 19.57 41.54
C LEU A 287 12.49 19.02 41.61
N THR A 288 12.29 17.89 42.30
CA THR A 288 10.97 17.27 42.55
C THR A 288 10.00 18.28 43.14
N ASN A 289 10.43 18.99 44.18
CA ASN A 289 9.61 19.99 44.87
C ASN A 289 9.39 21.25 44.01
N LYS A 290 10.45 21.77 43.37
CA LYS A 290 10.38 22.98 42.55
C LYS A 290 9.44 22.80 41.35
N PHE A 291 9.55 21.68 40.65
CA PHE A 291 8.74 21.37 39.47
C PHE A 291 7.40 20.70 39.79
N LYS A 292 7.07 20.54 41.08
CA LYS A 292 5.86 19.86 41.58
C LYS A 292 5.61 18.55 40.81
N THR A 293 6.60 17.66 40.81
CA THR A 293 6.51 16.40 40.09
C THR A 293 5.53 15.46 40.79
N CYS A 294 4.85 14.59 40.04
CA CYS A 294 3.83 13.69 40.59
C CYS A 294 4.45 12.54 41.41
N SER A 295 5.72 12.23 41.15
CA SER A 295 6.53 11.27 41.91
C SER A 295 7.98 11.76 42.00
N PRO A 296 8.76 11.31 43.00
CA PRO A 296 10.18 11.67 43.11
C PRO A 296 10.95 11.34 41.83
N LEU A 297 11.74 12.30 41.33
CA LEU A 297 12.59 12.11 40.15
C LEU A 297 13.68 11.07 40.42
N LYS A 298 13.88 10.13 39.49
CA LYS A 298 14.98 9.15 39.58
C LYS A 298 16.29 9.67 39.00
N ASN A 299 16.21 10.57 38.02
CA ASN A 299 17.34 11.22 37.36
C ASN A 299 16.88 12.57 36.76
N SER A 300 17.84 13.41 36.32
CA SER A 300 17.53 14.69 35.69
C SER A 300 16.84 14.53 34.33
N SER A 301 17.15 13.47 33.58
CA SER A 301 16.55 13.21 32.27
C SER A 301 15.04 13.12 32.32
N GLU A 302 14.43 12.55 33.37
CA GLU A 302 12.95 12.52 33.52
C GLU A 302 12.30 13.91 33.44
N LEU A 303 12.94 14.93 34.04
CA LEU A 303 12.47 16.32 33.97
C LEU A 303 12.76 16.93 32.60
N LYS A 304 13.98 16.73 32.08
CA LYS A 304 14.40 17.30 30.79
C LYS A 304 13.54 16.78 29.63
N ASP A 305 13.26 15.47 29.63
CA ASP A 305 12.38 14.77 28.70
C ASP A 305 10.96 15.33 28.70
N TYR A 306 10.41 15.59 29.90
CA TYR A 306 9.07 16.16 30.04
C TYR A 306 9.02 17.61 29.52
N LEU A 307 9.98 18.46 29.91
CA LEU A 307 10.06 19.84 29.43
C LEU A 307 10.24 19.89 27.90
N GLY A 308 11.12 19.05 27.35
CA GLY A 308 11.32 18.91 25.92
C GLY A 308 10.02 18.59 25.17
N THR A 309 9.23 17.66 25.71
CA THR A 309 7.90 17.30 25.17
C THR A 309 6.96 18.51 25.18
N ILE A 310 6.89 19.25 26.29
CA ILE A 310 6.01 20.42 26.41
C ILE A 310 6.37 21.50 25.40
N TYR A 311 7.66 21.81 25.20
CA TYR A 311 8.09 22.81 24.24
C TYR A 311 7.79 22.39 22.79
N ALA A 312 8.08 21.14 22.43
CA ALA A 312 7.76 20.60 21.12
C ALA A 312 6.25 20.64 20.82
N THR A 313 5.42 20.20 21.77
CA THR A 313 3.95 20.22 21.63
C THR A 313 3.41 21.65 21.58
N ALA A 314 3.95 22.57 22.39
CA ALA A 314 3.55 23.98 22.36
C ALA A 314 3.80 24.60 20.98
N ALA A 315 4.96 24.34 20.35
CA ALA A 315 5.24 24.81 19.00
C ALA A 315 4.30 24.17 17.96
N GLN A 316 4.18 22.83 17.96
CA GLN A 316 3.35 22.09 16.99
C GLN A 316 1.90 22.60 16.96
N TYR A 317 1.30 22.87 18.12
CA TYR A 317 -0.09 23.34 18.22
C TYR A 317 -0.20 24.84 18.54
N ASN A 318 0.77 25.65 18.09
CA ASN A 318 0.83 27.09 18.33
C ASN A 318 -0.22 27.90 17.55
N SER A 319 -1.50 27.63 17.83
CA SER A 319 -2.67 28.11 17.08
C SER A 319 -3.46 29.20 17.81
N PRO A 320 -4.17 30.07 17.06
CA PRO A 320 -5.15 30.98 17.64
C PRO A 320 -6.34 30.25 18.30
N PRO A 321 -6.95 30.85 19.34
CA PRO A 321 -6.53 32.08 20.02
C PRO A 321 -5.50 31.84 21.14
N LYS A 322 -5.10 30.58 21.40
CA LYS A 322 -4.35 30.21 22.61
C LYS A 322 -2.87 30.55 22.54
N TYR A 323 -2.21 30.37 21.40
CA TYR A 323 -0.77 30.62 21.20
C TYR A 323 0.12 30.13 22.36
N PRO A 324 0.17 28.81 22.64
CA PRO A 324 0.89 28.22 23.78
C PRO A 324 2.37 28.62 23.91
N VAL A 325 3.09 28.89 22.82
CA VAL A 325 4.48 29.37 22.88
C VAL A 325 4.54 30.74 23.54
N ASN A 326 3.63 31.65 23.17
CA ASN A 326 3.52 32.98 23.78
C ASN A 326 3.17 32.87 25.28
N ILE A 327 2.24 32.00 25.65
CA ILE A 327 1.88 31.78 27.06
C ILE A 327 3.11 31.36 27.89
N ILE A 328 3.90 30.41 27.38
CA ILE A 328 5.12 29.95 28.07
C ILE A 328 6.13 31.10 28.18
N CYS A 329 6.40 31.80 27.08
CA CYS A 329 7.42 32.83 27.06
C CYS A 329 7.06 34.08 27.86
N GLU A 330 5.81 34.54 27.84
CA GLU A 330 5.35 35.64 28.69
C GLU A 330 5.53 35.31 30.18
N ALA A 331 5.28 34.05 30.57
CA ALA A 331 5.48 33.62 31.95
C ALA A 331 6.96 33.51 32.33
N ILE A 332 7.82 33.02 31.42
CA ILE A 332 9.28 32.99 31.61
C ILE A 332 9.85 34.41 31.73
N ASP A 333 9.36 35.36 30.94
CA ASP A 333 9.90 36.71 30.88
C ASP A 333 9.41 37.63 32.00
N HIS A 334 8.17 37.44 32.49
CA HIS A 334 7.52 38.43 33.36
C HIS A 334 6.84 37.89 34.63
N ASN A 335 6.50 36.60 34.70
CA ASN A 335 5.66 36.05 35.78
C ASN A 335 6.40 35.03 36.68
N HIS A 336 7.57 35.41 37.18
CA HIS A 336 8.39 34.59 38.08
C HIS A 336 8.60 35.26 39.44
N HIS A 337 8.92 34.46 40.46
CA HIS A 337 9.12 34.96 41.82
C HIS A 337 10.52 35.51 42.04
N ASN A 338 11.51 35.05 41.27
CA ASN A 338 12.90 35.46 41.38
C ASN A 338 13.57 35.63 40.01
N ASP A 339 13.90 36.87 39.65
CA ASP A 339 14.53 37.24 38.37
C ASP A 339 15.92 36.61 38.18
N ASP A 340 16.58 36.18 39.25
CA ASP A 340 17.92 35.56 39.20
C ASP A 340 17.88 34.02 39.15
N ASP A 341 16.72 33.36 39.39
CA ASP A 341 16.60 31.89 39.39
C ASP A 341 16.02 31.37 38.07
N ILE A 342 16.90 30.90 37.17
CA ILE A 342 16.52 30.30 35.88
C ILE A 342 15.48 29.18 36.05
N LEU A 343 15.59 28.32 37.06
CA LEU A 343 14.66 27.19 37.22
C LEU A 343 13.27 27.63 37.70
N ASP A 344 13.18 28.76 38.42
CA ASP A 344 11.91 29.38 38.78
C ASP A 344 11.18 29.92 37.54
N LYS A 345 11.91 30.61 36.64
CA LYS A 345 11.37 31.07 35.35
C LYS A 345 10.82 29.93 34.50
N ILE A 346 11.57 28.83 34.40
CA ILE A 346 11.15 27.64 33.66
C ILE A 346 9.89 27.02 34.27
N PHE A 347 9.80 26.96 35.60
CA PHE A 347 8.60 26.48 36.27
C PHE A 347 7.40 27.39 36.04
N SER A 348 7.57 28.72 36.05
CA SER A 348 6.51 29.67 35.69
C SER A 348 5.95 29.41 34.29
N GLY A 349 6.82 29.24 33.30
CA GLY A 349 6.44 28.84 31.93
C GLY A 349 5.65 27.54 31.89
N LEU A 350 6.14 26.51 32.60
CA LEU A 350 5.46 25.22 32.68
C LEU A 350 4.08 25.31 33.34
N SER A 351 3.96 26.05 34.44
CA SER A 351 2.68 26.25 35.13
C SER A 351 1.68 27.07 34.32
N ALA A 352 2.15 28.02 33.51
CA ALA A 352 1.28 28.82 32.65
C ALA A 352 0.71 28.01 31.47
N TYR A 353 1.48 27.05 30.95
CA TYR A 353 1.03 26.16 29.88
C TYR A 353 -0.16 25.28 30.31
N ASP A 354 -0.15 24.82 31.57
CA ASP A 354 -1.16 23.92 32.13
C ASP A 354 -1.51 24.28 33.59
N PRO A 355 -2.26 25.38 33.82
CA PRO A 355 -2.44 25.96 35.15
C PRO A 355 -3.31 25.13 36.09
N ASN A 356 -4.05 24.16 35.55
CA ASN A 356 -5.01 23.34 36.30
C ASN A 356 -4.38 22.08 36.90
N LYS A 357 -3.09 21.83 36.66
CA LYS A 357 -2.37 20.67 37.19
C LYS A 357 -1.94 20.86 38.64
N THR A 358 -2.21 19.84 39.45
CA THR A 358 -1.71 19.72 40.83
C THR A 358 -0.25 19.24 40.87
N CYS A 359 0.17 18.47 39.88
CA CYS A 359 1.55 18.03 39.64
C CYS A 359 1.82 17.92 38.13
N TYR A 360 3.08 18.03 37.70
CA TYR A 360 3.44 18.21 36.28
C TYR A 360 4.19 17.03 35.68
N VAL A 361 5.39 16.75 36.19
CA VAL A 361 6.27 15.70 35.67
C VAL A 361 5.81 14.33 36.15
N ASN A 362 6.15 13.28 35.41
CA ASN A 362 5.91 11.86 35.73
C ASN A 362 4.53 11.50 36.32
N PRO A 363 3.41 12.01 35.76
CA PRO A 363 2.07 11.60 36.18
C PRO A 363 1.86 10.11 35.93
N PRO A 364 0.97 9.43 36.69
CA PRO A 364 0.59 8.05 36.38
C PRO A 364 0.13 7.96 34.92
N LYS A 365 0.88 7.22 34.09
CA LYS A 365 0.55 7.05 32.67
C LYS A 365 -0.23 5.75 32.50
N ILE A 366 -1.45 5.86 32.00
CA ILE A 366 -2.17 4.75 31.37
C ILE A 366 -1.90 4.92 29.87
N PRO A 367 -1.05 4.09 29.25
CA PRO A 367 -0.73 4.23 27.83
C PRO A 367 -2.01 4.13 27.02
N THR A 368 -2.28 5.16 26.22
CA THR A 368 -3.45 5.15 25.34
C THR A 368 -3.24 4.15 24.21
N GLU A 369 -4.33 3.80 23.56
CA GLU A 369 -4.29 3.04 22.31
C GLU A 369 -3.45 3.71 21.23
N THR A 370 -3.50 5.04 21.17
CA THR A 370 -2.72 5.87 20.28
C THR A 370 -1.23 5.75 20.59
N ASP A 371 -0.85 5.81 21.86
CA ASP A 371 0.55 5.66 22.28
C ASP A 371 1.13 4.31 21.85
N GLN A 372 0.35 3.24 22.04
CA GLN A 372 0.81 1.88 21.75
C GLN A 372 0.86 1.62 20.23
N GLY A 373 -0.19 2.03 19.51
CA GLY A 373 -0.30 1.84 18.07
C GLY A 373 0.73 2.66 17.29
N TRP A 374 0.89 3.93 17.63
CA TRP A 374 1.86 4.79 16.96
C TRP A 374 3.30 4.35 17.23
N LYS A 375 3.60 3.88 18.44
CA LYS A 375 4.91 3.28 18.77
C LYS A 375 5.20 2.04 17.91
N TRP A 376 4.19 1.21 17.63
CA TRP A 376 4.36 0.10 16.71
C TRP A 376 4.59 0.57 15.26
N GLN A 377 3.79 1.51 14.76
CA GLN A 377 3.94 2.00 13.38
C GLN A 377 5.32 2.61 13.13
N THR A 378 5.85 3.36 14.09
CA THR A 378 7.21 3.93 14.05
C THR A 378 8.30 2.87 14.20
N CYS A 379 8.06 1.81 15.00
CA CYS A 379 8.96 0.66 15.12
C CYS A 379 8.82 -0.39 14.01
N SER A 380 7.96 -0.17 13.01
CA SER A 380 7.80 -1.07 11.86
C SER A 380 8.16 -0.37 10.55
N GLU A 381 7.41 0.66 10.13
CA GLU A 381 7.59 1.32 8.82
C GLU A 381 7.77 2.84 8.87
N MET A 382 7.20 3.53 9.86
CA MET A 382 7.28 4.99 9.98
C MET A 382 8.59 5.41 10.67
N VAL A 383 9.73 5.01 10.09
CA VAL A 383 11.05 5.36 10.61
C VAL A 383 11.40 6.79 10.20
N ILE A 384 10.99 7.75 11.04
CA ILE A 384 11.18 9.18 10.83
C ILE A 384 12.43 9.61 11.63
N PRO A 385 13.55 9.95 10.98
CA PRO A 385 14.84 10.16 11.65
C PRO A 385 14.96 11.57 12.24
N ILE A 386 14.04 11.91 13.15
CA ILE A 386 14.09 13.17 13.90
C ILE A 386 15.20 13.09 14.94
N GLY A 387 16.14 14.03 14.86
CA GLY A 387 17.24 14.20 15.80
C GLY A 387 17.33 15.65 16.29
N ILE A 388 18.24 15.89 17.24
CA ILE A 388 18.56 17.21 17.76
C ILE A 388 20.05 17.47 17.55
N GLU A 389 20.36 18.59 16.92
CA GLU A 389 21.72 19.09 16.72
C GLU A 389 22.03 20.29 17.65
N ASN A 390 23.29 20.70 17.69
CA ASN A 390 23.81 21.74 18.58
C ASN A 390 23.28 23.16 18.26
N ASP A 391 22.58 23.34 17.14
CA ASP A 391 22.03 24.62 16.68
C ASP A 391 20.61 24.91 17.21
N THR A 392 20.04 23.97 17.97
CA THR A 392 18.70 24.10 18.55
C THR A 392 18.74 24.64 19.98
N MET A 393 17.58 24.98 20.56
CA MET A 393 17.49 25.35 21.99
C MET A 393 17.57 24.16 22.95
N PHE A 394 17.74 22.94 22.45
CA PHE A 394 17.72 21.68 23.21
C PHE A 394 19.12 21.08 23.34
N GLU A 395 19.29 20.12 24.25
CA GLU A 395 20.52 19.32 24.30
C GLU A 395 20.63 18.42 23.07
N ALA A 396 21.81 18.35 22.47
CA ALA A 396 22.04 17.57 21.26
C ALA A 396 21.77 16.07 21.50
N TYR A 397 20.98 15.51 20.61
CA TYR A 397 20.62 14.11 20.56
C TYR A 397 20.40 13.70 19.10
N PRO A 398 21.49 13.44 18.35
CA PRO A 398 21.37 13.04 16.95
C PRO A 398 20.66 11.69 16.83
N PHE A 399 19.86 11.52 15.78
CA PHE A 399 19.16 10.27 15.53
C PHE A 399 20.15 9.20 15.05
N LYS A 400 20.18 8.07 15.75
CA LYS A 400 21.03 6.92 15.40
C LYS A 400 20.15 5.75 15.00
N VAL A 401 20.15 5.43 13.70
CA VAL A 401 19.28 4.41 13.14
C VAL A 401 19.56 3.02 13.72
N GLU A 402 20.83 2.71 14.05
CA GLU A 402 21.22 1.43 14.64
C GLU A 402 20.66 1.25 16.06
N ASP A 403 20.71 2.31 16.87
CA ASP A 403 20.15 2.32 18.23
C ASP A 403 18.63 2.19 18.15
N PHE A 404 17.98 2.92 17.24
CA PHE A 404 16.54 2.83 17.00
C PHE A 404 16.09 1.43 16.56
N ILE A 405 16.81 0.81 15.61
CA ILE A 405 16.54 -0.56 15.16
C ILE A 405 16.63 -1.54 16.32
N LYS A 406 17.66 -1.40 17.17
CA LYS A 406 17.86 -2.26 18.33
C LYS A 406 16.73 -2.09 19.34
N ASP A 407 16.34 -0.87 19.68
CA ASP A 407 15.29 -0.58 20.65
C ASP A 407 13.92 -1.12 20.21
N CYS A 408 13.61 -0.99 18.92
CA CYS A 408 12.38 -1.54 18.35
C CYS A 408 12.39 -3.07 18.34
N LYS A 409 13.52 -3.69 17.99
CA LYS A 409 13.67 -5.15 18.06
C LYS A 409 13.56 -5.68 19.49
N ASP A 410 14.14 -4.98 20.46
CA ASP A 410 14.03 -5.34 21.88
C ASP A 410 12.59 -5.18 22.40
N SER A 411 11.81 -4.26 21.83
CA SER A 411 10.41 -4.00 22.23
C SER A 411 9.41 -4.96 21.62
N TYR A 412 9.60 -5.34 20.35
CA TYR A 412 8.58 -6.06 19.57
C TYR A 412 9.05 -7.39 18.98
N GLY A 413 10.32 -7.76 19.16
CA GLY A 413 10.91 -9.00 18.62
C GLY A 413 11.35 -8.90 17.15
N VAL A 414 10.90 -7.86 16.43
CA VAL A 414 11.21 -7.64 15.00
C VAL A 414 11.83 -6.26 14.77
N PRO A 415 12.81 -6.13 13.84
CA PRO A 415 13.41 -4.84 13.53
C PRO A 415 12.54 -4.01 12.57
N PRO A 416 12.59 -2.66 12.63
CA PRO A 416 11.92 -1.81 11.65
C PRO A 416 12.51 -1.97 10.24
N ARG A 417 11.75 -1.57 9.22
CA ARG A 417 12.17 -1.53 7.80
C ARG A 417 12.32 -0.06 7.35
N PRO A 418 13.47 0.60 7.62
CA PRO A 418 13.61 2.06 7.44
C PRO A 418 13.37 2.56 6.01
N HIS A 419 13.69 1.74 5.01
CA HIS A 419 13.57 2.12 3.60
C HIS A 419 12.24 1.69 2.97
N TRP A 420 11.31 1.11 3.73
CA TRP A 420 10.04 0.61 3.17
C TRP A 420 9.18 1.74 2.62
N VAL A 421 9.00 2.81 3.38
CA VAL A 421 8.21 3.99 2.95
C VAL A 421 8.79 4.60 1.69
N THR A 422 10.11 4.77 1.59
CA THR A 422 10.75 5.36 0.42
C THR A 422 10.77 4.43 -0.80
N SER A 423 10.79 3.12 -0.57
CA SER A 423 10.66 2.10 -1.63
C SER A 423 9.22 2.00 -2.15
N TYR A 424 8.22 2.11 -1.28
CA TYR A 424 6.82 1.93 -1.66
C TYR A 424 6.14 3.23 -2.09
N TYR A 425 6.27 4.34 -1.35
CA TYR A 425 5.55 5.59 -1.62
C TYR A 425 6.37 6.66 -2.35
N GLY A 426 7.70 6.51 -2.40
CA GLY A 426 8.62 7.46 -3.01
C GLY A 426 9.65 7.96 -2.02
N GLY A 427 10.90 8.08 -2.48
CA GLY A 427 12.05 8.54 -1.68
C GLY A 427 12.61 9.87 -2.20
N HIS A 428 13.93 9.95 -2.36
CA HIS A 428 14.64 11.17 -2.79
C HIS A 428 14.09 11.83 -4.06
N ASP A 429 13.57 11.02 -4.99
CA ASP A 429 13.01 11.52 -6.25
C ASP A 429 11.52 11.90 -6.17
N ILE A 430 10.88 11.84 -5.00
CA ILE A 430 9.41 11.99 -4.88
C ILE A 430 8.90 13.30 -5.47
N LYS A 431 9.61 14.43 -5.33
CA LYS A 431 9.23 15.71 -5.96
C LYS A 431 9.24 15.63 -7.49
N LEU A 432 10.29 15.03 -8.07
CA LEU A 432 10.40 14.85 -9.51
C LEU A 432 9.27 13.95 -10.05
N ILE A 433 8.92 12.91 -9.30
CA ILE A 433 7.90 11.95 -9.69
C ILE A 433 6.51 12.53 -9.56
N LEU A 434 6.23 13.25 -8.47
CA LEU A 434 5.00 14.00 -8.32
C LEU A 434 4.85 15.00 -9.48
N ASN A 435 5.90 15.72 -9.87
CA ASN A 435 5.84 16.63 -11.04
C ASN A 435 5.48 15.89 -12.34
N ARG A 436 6.06 14.73 -12.59
CA ARG A 436 5.85 13.99 -13.83
C ARG A 436 4.51 13.25 -13.90
N PHE A 437 4.06 12.70 -12.77
CA PHE A 437 2.99 11.69 -12.76
C PHE A 437 1.96 11.87 -11.65
N GLY A 438 2.26 12.66 -10.61
CA GLY A 438 1.26 13.03 -9.63
C GLY A 438 0.25 14.00 -10.24
N SER A 439 -0.94 14.05 -9.65
CA SER A 439 -1.95 15.05 -10.01
C SER A 439 -2.96 15.23 -8.89
N ASN A 440 -3.53 16.44 -8.82
CA ASN A 440 -4.64 16.81 -7.94
C ASN A 440 -4.34 16.59 -6.46
N ILE A 441 -3.18 17.05 -5.98
CA ILE A 441 -2.82 17.00 -4.56
C ILE A 441 -2.56 18.42 -4.08
N ILE A 442 -3.19 18.81 -2.98
CA ILE A 442 -2.89 20.04 -2.28
C ILE A 442 -2.14 19.66 -1.01
N PHE A 443 -0.90 20.12 -0.89
CA PHE A 443 -0.12 20.04 0.34
C PHE A 443 -0.25 21.37 1.08
N SER A 444 -0.94 21.39 2.21
CA SER A 444 -1.01 22.58 3.07
C SER A 444 -0.07 22.44 4.26
N ASN A 445 0.65 23.50 4.62
CA ASN A 445 1.58 23.50 5.76
C ASN A 445 1.54 24.84 6.52
N GLY A 446 1.52 24.76 7.85
CA GLY A 446 1.80 25.90 8.72
C GLY A 446 3.31 26.05 8.93
N LEU A 447 3.88 27.25 8.79
CA LEU A 447 5.33 27.45 8.99
C LEU A 447 5.76 27.53 10.46
N ARG A 448 4.80 27.49 11.40
CA ARG A 448 5.01 27.24 12.83
C ARG A 448 4.79 25.77 13.20
N ASP A 449 4.46 24.93 12.23
CA ASP A 449 4.41 23.49 12.46
C ASP A 449 5.81 22.90 12.26
N PRO A 450 6.41 22.28 13.29
CA PRO A 450 7.69 21.58 13.14
C PRO A 450 7.70 20.51 12.04
N TYR A 451 6.55 19.88 11.76
CA TYR A 451 6.45 18.91 10.67
C TYR A 451 6.50 19.50 9.28
N SER A 452 6.34 20.82 9.13
CA SER A 452 6.50 21.50 7.85
C SER A 452 7.92 21.37 7.28
N SER A 453 8.92 21.09 8.13
CA SER A 453 10.30 20.76 7.70
C SER A 453 10.36 19.55 6.76
N GLY A 454 9.50 18.55 6.99
CA GLY A 454 9.36 17.36 6.14
C GLY A 454 8.21 17.47 5.12
N GLY A 455 7.56 18.63 5.00
CA GLY A 455 6.42 18.85 4.13
C GLY A 455 6.78 19.36 2.73
N VAL A 456 5.80 19.38 1.83
CA VAL A 456 5.93 20.03 0.51
C VAL A 456 5.53 21.51 0.63
N LEU A 457 6.50 22.42 0.46
CA LEU A 457 6.35 23.87 0.69
C LEU A 457 6.33 24.72 -0.60
N GLU A 458 6.43 24.08 -1.76
CA GLU A 458 6.46 24.71 -3.08
C GLU A 458 5.61 23.91 -4.07
N ASN A 459 4.95 24.60 -5.00
CA ASN A 459 4.19 23.95 -6.06
C ASN A 459 5.13 23.03 -6.85
N ILE A 460 4.69 21.79 -7.04
CA ILE A 460 5.44 20.79 -7.80
C ILE A 460 5.00 20.82 -9.28
N SER A 461 3.71 21.07 -9.53
CA SER A 461 3.12 21.23 -10.86
C SER A 461 1.84 22.08 -10.79
N ASP A 462 1.20 22.35 -11.92
CA ASP A 462 -0.09 23.07 -12.00
C ASP A 462 -1.22 22.41 -11.18
N SER A 463 -1.13 21.10 -10.91
CA SER A 463 -2.14 20.34 -10.17
C SER A 463 -1.64 19.77 -8.84
N ILE A 464 -0.37 20.01 -8.51
CA ILE A 464 0.23 19.66 -7.22
C ILE A 464 0.70 20.93 -6.54
N LEU A 465 -0.20 21.46 -5.72
CA LEU A 465 -0.08 22.79 -5.16
C LEU A 465 0.42 22.70 -3.72
N ALA A 466 1.28 23.64 -3.32
CA ALA A 466 1.68 23.83 -1.94
C ALA A 466 1.06 25.13 -1.41
N ILE A 467 0.34 25.03 -0.29
CA ILE A 467 -0.25 26.16 0.41
C ILE A 467 0.46 26.29 1.74
N LYS A 468 1.24 27.36 1.92
CA LYS A 468 1.93 27.62 3.18
C LYS A 468 1.40 28.85 3.87
N THR A 469 1.30 28.77 5.19
CA THR A 469 0.81 29.87 6.02
C THR A 469 1.84 30.23 7.08
N THR A 470 2.30 31.48 7.09
CA THR A 470 3.39 31.93 7.98
C THR A 470 3.04 31.74 9.47
N ASN A 471 1.79 31.99 9.84
CA ASN A 471 1.32 31.86 11.22
C ASN A 471 0.50 30.58 11.47
N GLY A 472 0.43 29.68 10.48
CA GLY A 472 -0.24 28.40 10.65
C GLY A 472 0.57 27.46 11.52
N SER A 473 -0.12 26.72 12.36
CA SER A 473 0.40 25.58 13.11
C SER A 473 -0.10 24.28 12.46
N HIS A 474 0.14 23.16 13.15
CA HIS A 474 -0.20 21.84 12.66
C HIS A 474 -1.70 21.68 12.33
N CYS A 475 -2.00 21.23 11.11
CA CYS A 475 -3.32 20.92 10.55
C CYS A 475 -4.40 22.02 10.66
N LEU A 476 -4.02 23.28 10.87
CA LEU A 476 -4.96 24.35 11.21
C LEU A 476 -6.02 24.64 10.13
N ASP A 477 -5.70 24.39 8.87
CA ASP A 477 -6.57 24.61 7.71
C ASP A 477 -7.76 23.65 7.64
N ILE A 478 -7.62 22.43 8.19
CA ILE A 478 -8.68 21.41 8.17
C ILE A 478 -9.58 21.44 9.41
N LEU A 479 -9.22 22.22 10.43
CA LEU A 479 -10.02 22.40 11.64
C LEU A 479 -11.30 23.20 11.38
N GLY A 480 -12.34 22.91 12.16
CA GLY A 480 -13.62 23.61 12.07
C GLY A 480 -13.49 25.12 12.27
N ARG A 481 -14.21 25.88 11.44
CA ARG A 481 -14.15 27.34 11.46
C ARG A 481 -14.63 27.90 12.81
N LYS A 482 -13.84 28.82 13.37
CA LYS A 482 -14.20 29.59 14.57
C LYS A 482 -14.41 31.05 14.21
N SER A 483 -15.25 31.74 14.98
CA SER A 483 -15.43 33.19 14.85
C SER A 483 -14.17 33.98 15.19
N SER A 484 -13.26 33.39 15.97
CA SER A 484 -11.95 33.95 16.32
C SER A 484 -10.85 33.61 15.30
N ASP A 485 -11.15 32.88 14.22
CA ASP A 485 -10.17 32.58 13.18
C ASP A 485 -9.74 33.88 12.48
N PRO A 486 -8.43 34.17 12.37
CA PRO A 486 -7.96 35.38 11.70
C PRO A 486 -8.24 35.33 10.20
N ASP A 487 -8.42 36.48 9.55
CA ASP A 487 -8.78 36.56 8.13
C ASP A 487 -7.84 35.76 7.22
N TRP A 488 -6.53 35.76 7.50
CA TRP A 488 -5.55 35.00 6.73
C TRP A 488 -5.81 33.48 6.74
N LEU A 489 -6.42 32.95 7.80
CA LEU A 489 -6.80 31.54 7.90
C LEU A 489 -8.05 31.26 7.05
N LEU A 490 -8.95 32.22 6.91
CA LEU A 490 -10.17 32.10 6.10
C LEU A 490 -9.87 32.18 4.59
N PHE A 491 -8.94 33.03 4.17
CA PHE A 491 -8.54 33.17 2.76
C PHE A 491 -7.84 31.93 2.19
N ASN A 492 -7.15 31.14 3.03
CA ASN A 492 -6.42 29.94 2.61
C ASN A 492 -7.26 28.66 2.59
N LYS A 493 -8.51 28.68 3.09
CA LYS A 493 -9.41 27.51 3.15
C LYS A 493 -10.09 27.17 1.81
N ILE A 494 -9.97 27.99 0.76
CA ILE A 494 -10.60 27.73 -0.56
C ILE A 494 -9.61 27.89 -1.71
N PRO A 495 -8.89 26.83 -2.10
CA PRO A 495 -8.18 26.77 -3.37
C PRO A 495 -9.19 26.44 -4.48
N ARG A 496 -9.25 27.28 -5.54
CA ARG A 496 -9.90 26.88 -6.79
C ARG A 496 -9.01 25.84 -7.46
N LEU A 497 -9.51 24.61 -7.63
CA LEU A 497 -8.87 23.57 -8.45
C LEU A 497 -8.85 24.03 -9.91
N GLY A 498 -7.79 24.74 -10.30
CA GLY A 498 -7.52 25.14 -11.68
C GLY A 498 -6.72 24.04 -12.36
N LEU A 499 -7.35 23.34 -13.30
CA LEU A 499 -6.70 22.31 -14.12
C LEU A 499 -6.14 22.98 -15.39
N THR A 500 -4.83 23.10 -15.51
CA THR A 500 -4.13 23.43 -16.76
C THR A 500 -3.01 22.42 -17.05
N ARG A 501 -2.66 22.30 -18.33
CA ARG A 501 -2.00 21.14 -18.94
C ARG A 501 -0.93 21.60 -19.93
N ASP A 502 0.30 21.09 -19.83
CA ASP A 502 1.34 21.03 -20.89
C ASP A 502 2.51 20.14 -20.41
N ARG A 503 2.98 19.08 -21.10
CA ARG A 503 3.75 18.84 -22.36
C ARG A 503 5.25 18.59 -22.11
N LEU A 504 5.76 17.46 -22.61
CA LEU A 504 7.20 17.20 -22.87
C LEU A 504 7.38 16.11 -23.94
N PHE A 505 8.34 16.32 -24.84
CA PHE A 505 8.71 15.48 -26.00
C PHE A 505 10.07 14.80 -25.75
N LEU A 506 10.33 13.65 -26.40
CA LEU A 506 11.67 13.08 -26.55
C LEU A 506 11.90 12.60 -28.00
N HIS A 507 13.16 12.76 -28.43
CA HIS A 507 13.67 12.58 -29.79
C HIS A 507 13.91 11.10 -30.20
N ASN A 508 13.93 10.90 -31.52
CA ASN A 508 14.31 9.68 -32.26
C ASN A 508 15.68 9.10 -31.84
N PRO A 509 15.84 7.78 -31.92
CA PRO A 509 17.12 7.15 -32.23
C PRO A 509 17.16 6.57 -33.64
N GLU A 510 18.34 6.67 -34.25
CA GLU A 510 18.75 6.02 -35.48
C GLU A 510 18.95 4.51 -35.30
N THR A 511 18.97 3.81 -36.43
CA THR A 511 19.05 2.35 -36.62
C THR A 511 20.23 1.68 -35.91
N LEU A 512 19.95 0.60 -35.17
CA LEU A 512 20.94 -0.30 -34.55
C LEU A 512 21.11 -1.59 -35.38
N PRO A 513 22.31 -2.22 -35.36
CA PRO A 513 22.56 -3.51 -36.00
C PRO A 513 22.12 -4.69 -35.11
N GLU A 514 21.74 -5.80 -35.74
CA GLU A 514 21.35 -7.07 -35.09
C GLU A 514 22.50 -7.68 -34.27
N VAL A 515 22.24 -7.99 -33.00
CA VAL A 515 23.15 -8.72 -32.10
C VAL A 515 22.35 -9.79 -31.35
N SER A 516 22.79 -11.04 -31.39
CA SER A 516 22.24 -12.09 -30.52
C SER A 516 22.72 -11.90 -29.08
N ILE A 517 21.82 -11.61 -28.14
CA ILE A 517 22.12 -11.16 -26.78
C ILE A 517 22.44 -12.31 -25.80
N SER A 518 22.20 -13.57 -26.17
CA SER A 518 22.24 -14.70 -25.24
C SER A 518 23.62 -14.98 -24.60
N GLU A 519 24.73 -14.51 -25.19
CA GLU A 519 26.09 -14.74 -24.67
C GLU A 519 26.59 -13.66 -23.68
N ASP A 520 25.89 -12.52 -23.56
CA ASP A 520 26.35 -11.35 -22.79
C ASP A 520 25.54 -11.09 -21.48
N LEU A 521 24.77 -12.08 -21.00
CA LEU A 521 23.93 -11.95 -19.81
C LEU A 521 24.63 -12.44 -18.54
N GLU A 522 24.80 -11.54 -17.58
CA GLU A 522 25.32 -11.87 -16.24
C GLU A 522 24.17 -12.21 -15.28
N THR A 523 24.33 -13.29 -14.52
CA THR A 523 23.35 -13.73 -13.52
C THR A 523 23.71 -13.21 -12.13
N PHE A 524 22.73 -12.61 -11.46
CA PHE A 524 22.84 -12.11 -10.10
C PHE A 524 21.73 -12.65 -9.21
N PHE A 525 21.93 -12.53 -7.90
CA PHE A 525 20.93 -12.86 -6.89
C PHE A 525 20.81 -11.70 -5.89
N TYR A 526 19.59 -11.47 -5.40
CA TYR A 526 19.28 -10.47 -4.40
C TYR A 526 18.58 -11.14 -3.20
N ASN A 527 18.92 -10.71 -1.99
CA ASN A 527 18.30 -11.20 -0.75
C ASN A 527 16.91 -10.56 -0.61
N GLN A 528 15.89 -11.29 -1.02
CA GLN A 528 14.53 -10.80 -1.04
C GLN A 528 13.77 -11.14 0.23
N THR A 529 13.04 -10.17 0.78
CA THR A 529 12.10 -10.39 1.88
C THR A 529 10.89 -11.20 1.40
N LEU A 530 10.46 -12.17 2.21
CA LEU A 530 9.34 -13.05 1.89
C LEU A 530 8.01 -12.27 1.77
N ASP A 531 7.70 -11.45 2.76
CA ASP A 531 6.48 -10.66 2.82
C ASP A 531 6.76 -9.17 3.09
N HIS A 532 6.49 -8.35 2.07
CA HIS A 532 6.73 -6.91 2.09
C HIS A 532 5.67 -6.12 2.85
N PHE A 533 4.46 -6.68 2.98
CA PHE A 533 3.27 -5.97 3.45
C PHE A 533 2.86 -6.41 4.86
N ASN A 534 3.71 -7.19 5.53
CA ASN A 534 3.49 -7.71 6.86
C ASN A 534 4.80 -7.70 7.68
N TYR A 535 4.66 -7.57 9.00
CA TYR A 535 5.75 -7.43 9.98
C TYR A 535 5.73 -8.53 11.06
N ARG A 536 5.03 -9.64 10.82
CA ARG A 536 5.20 -10.87 11.63
C ARG A 536 6.63 -11.40 11.51
N GLU A 537 7.11 -12.15 12.49
CA GLU A 537 8.48 -12.73 12.48
C GLU A 537 8.78 -13.49 11.17
N GLU A 538 7.85 -14.34 10.72
CA GLU A 538 7.98 -15.11 9.47
C GLU A 538 8.17 -14.23 8.22
N SER A 539 7.60 -13.02 8.24
CA SER A 539 7.65 -12.05 7.13
C SER A 539 9.08 -11.61 6.81
N TYR A 540 9.98 -11.64 7.79
CA TYR A 540 11.39 -11.26 7.65
C TYR A 540 12.28 -12.37 7.08
N THR A 541 11.72 -13.56 6.83
CA THR A 541 12.43 -14.62 6.12
C THR A 541 12.93 -14.09 4.79
N ILE A 542 14.17 -14.43 4.42
CA ILE A 542 14.77 -14.03 3.15
C ILE A 542 14.93 -15.22 2.20
N PHE A 543 14.82 -14.98 0.90
CA PHE A 543 15.13 -15.93 -0.15
C PHE A 543 16.01 -15.29 -1.22
N GLN A 544 16.73 -16.12 -1.99
CA GLN A 544 17.53 -15.64 -3.11
C GLN A 544 16.63 -15.45 -4.33
N GLN A 545 16.48 -14.21 -4.78
CA GLN A 545 15.78 -13.91 -6.02
C GLN A 545 16.78 -13.64 -7.14
N ARG A 546 16.69 -14.43 -8.21
CA ARG A 546 17.56 -14.31 -9.38
C ARG A 546 17.11 -13.16 -10.28
N TYR A 547 18.07 -12.42 -10.82
CA TYR A 547 17.87 -11.45 -11.90
C TYR A 547 19.05 -11.47 -12.86
N LEU A 548 18.82 -11.02 -14.09
CA LEU A 548 19.81 -11.04 -15.17
C LEU A 548 20.08 -9.61 -15.64
N VAL A 549 21.35 -9.30 -15.93
CA VAL A 549 21.77 -7.98 -16.37
C VAL A 549 22.68 -8.11 -17.58
N ASN A 550 22.37 -7.35 -18.63
CA ASN A 550 23.32 -7.01 -19.67
C ASN A 550 23.68 -5.51 -19.52
N SER A 551 24.95 -5.24 -19.26
CA SER A 551 25.48 -3.87 -19.13
C SER A 551 26.42 -3.48 -20.27
N LYS A 552 26.71 -4.40 -21.21
CA LYS A 552 27.76 -4.27 -22.22
C LYS A 552 27.67 -2.99 -23.04
N TYR A 553 26.46 -2.57 -23.38
CA TYR A 553 26.25 -1.35 -24.16
C TYR A 553 25.59 -0.24 -23.34
N TRP A 554 25.32 -0.40 -22.04
CA TRP A 554 24.65 0.63 -21.24
C TRP A 554 25.43 1.94 -21.25
N GLY A 555 24.76 3.04 -21.64
CA GLY A 555 25.36 4.38 -21.78
C GLY A 555 25.81 5.04 -20.48
N GLY A 556 25.87 4.29 -19.38
CA GLY A 556 26.28 4.75 -18.06
C GLY A 556 25.17 5.49 -17.30
N PRO A 557 25.52 6.08 -16.14
CA PRO A 557 24.57 6.84 -15.33
C PRO A 557 23.80 7.87 -16.15
N ASN A 558 22.48 7.94 -15.93
CA ASN A 558 21.49 8.75 -16.65
C ASN A 558 20.95 8.13 -17.95
N ALA A 559 21.61 7.10 -18.51
CA ALA A 559 21.05 6.36 -19.64
C ALA A 559 19.91 5.43 -19.18
N PRO A 560 18.87 5.22 -20.01
CA PRO A 560 17.71 4.41 -19.63
C PRO A 560 18.10 2.97 -19.25
N ILE A 561 17.36 2.42 -18.29
CA ILE A 561 17.41 1.02 -17.89
C ILE A 561 16.13 0.35 -18.40
N PHE A 562 16.27 -0.65 -19.27
CA PHE A 562 15.14 -1.46 -19.70
C PHE A 562 15.04 -2.70 -18.81
N ALA A 563 13.88 -2.90 -18.19
CA ALA A 563 13.63 -3.98 -17.26
C ALA A 563 12.46 -4.84 -17.74
N TYR A 564 12.73 -6.07 -18.17
CA TYR A 564 11.69 -7.03 -18.48
C TYR A 564 11.23 -7.75 -17.24
N LEU A 565 9.92 -7.74 -17.01
CA LEU A 565 9.29 -8.38 -15.86
C LEU A 565 8.84 -9.77 -16.29
N GLY A 566 9.51 -10.79 -15.74
CA GLY A 566 9.22 -12.20 -16.03
C GLY A 566 7.76 -12.55 -15.73
N ALA A 567 7.21 -13.42 -16.58
CA ALA A 567 5.82 -13.86 -16.53
C ALA A 567 5.72 -15.24 -15.83
N GLU A 568 4.90 -16.16 -16.35
CA GLU A 568 4.57 -17.45 -15.73
C GLU A 568 5.62 -18.56 -15.95
N ALA A 569 6.91 -18.22 -16.04
CA ALA A 569 7.97 -19.19 -16.30
C ALA A 569 9.34 -18.71 -15.83
N SER A 570 10.35 -19.61 -15.86
CA SER A 570 11.74 -19.18 -15.77
C SER A 570 12.05 -18.27 -16.96
N ILE A 571 12.74 -17.16 -16.68
CA ILE A 571 13.12 -16.17 -17.69
C ILE A 571 14.04 -16.71 -18.79
N ASP A 572 14.61 -17.91 -18.60
CA ASP A 572 15.47 -18.56 -19.60
C ASP A 572 14.70 -18.91 -20.89
N TYR A 573 13.37 -19.10 -20.79
CA TYR A 573 12.50 -19.29 -21.95
C TYR A 573 12.24 -17.95 -22.66
N ASP A 574 11.88 -16.93 -21.88
CA ASP A 574 11.53 -15.60 -22.39
C ASP A 574 12.68 -14.92 -23.14
N ILE A 575 13.93 -15.08 -22.68
CA ILE A 575 15.10 -14.42 -23.29
C ILE A 575 15.32 -14.81 -24.76
N ASN A 576 14.98 -16.05 -25.14
CA ASN A 576 15.22 -16.54 -26.49
C ASN A 576 14.11 -16.15 -27.48
N ASP A 577 12.90 -15.87 -27.00
CA ASP A 577 11.71 -15.65 -27.83
C ASP A 577 11.29 -14.18 -27.98
N ILE A 578 11.89 -13.23 -27.23
CA ILE A 578 11.53 -11.81 -27.31
C ILE A 578 12.36 -11.09 -28.37
N GLY A 579 12.01 -11.29 -29.65
CA GLY A 579 12.64 -10.65 -30.80
C GLY A 579 12.77 -9.12 -30.67
N PHE A 580 11.75 -8.44 -30.13
CA PHE A 580 11.79 -6.98 -29.92
C PHE A 580 12.95 -6.53 -29.01
N ILE A 581 13.27 -7.28 -27.96
CA ILE A 581 14.35 -6.97 -27.02
C ILE A 581 15.69 -7.34 -27.64
N ASN A 582 15.76 -8.46 -28.35
CA ASN A 582 16.96 -8.88 -29.07
C ASN A 582 17.35 -7.91 -30.20
N GLU A 583 16.37 -7.28 -30.85
CA GLU A 583 16.58 -6.35 -31.97
C GLU A 583 16.78 -4.89 -31.52
N ASN A 584 16.21 -4.46 -30.37
CA ASN A 584 16.18 -3.05 -29.97
C ASN A 584 16.89 -2.74 -28.64
N ALA A 585 17.37 -3.74 -27.89
CA ALA A 585 17.98 -3.51 -26.57
C ALA A 585 19.47 -3.88 -26.51
N PRO A 586 20.38 -2.91 -26.75
CA PRO A 586 21.73 -2.99 -26.20
C PRO A 586 21.76 -2.97 -24.64
N HIS A 587 20.62 -2.84 -23.95
CA HIS A 587 20.53 -2.34 -22.56
C HIS A 587 19.58 -3.15 -21.65
N PHE A 588 19.48 -4.45 -21.86
CA PHE A 588 18.47 -5.32 -21.26
C PHE A 588 18.79 -5.77 -19.81
N LYS A 589 17.82 -5.66 -18.90
CA LYS A 589 17.81 -6.33 -17.60
C LYS A 589 16.53 -7.16 -17.48
N ALA A 590 16.64 -8.40 -17.01
CA ALA A 590 15.54 -9.35 -16.92
C ALA A 590 15.31 -9.72 -15.45
N LEU A 591 14.11 -9.48 -14.94
CA LEU A 591 13.72 -9.77 -13.56
C LEU A 591 12.85 -11.02 -13.50
N ILE A 592 13.16 -11.94 -12.60
CA ILE A 592 12.39 -13.18 -12.46
C ILE A 592 11.36 -13.02 -11.37
N HIS A 593 10.12 -13.38 -11.71
CA HIS A 593 9.02 -13.46 -10.76
C HIS A 593 9.33 -14.50 -9.66
N ARG A 594 8.94 -14.21 -8.41
CA ARG A 594 9.03 -15.19 -7.31
C ARG A 594 8.31 -16.48 -7.67
N TYR A 595 8.75 -17.61 -7.11
CA TYR A 595 8.25 -18.97 -7.32
C TYR A 595 8.54 -19.58 -8.71
N TYR A 596 9.22 -18.84 -9.59
CA TYR A 596 9.66 -19.33 -10.90
C TYR A 596 11.18 -19.45 -11.01
N GLY A 597 11.64 -20.48 -11.72
CA GLY A 597 13.04 -20.78 -11.96
C GLY A 597 13.82 -20.98 -10.66
N LYS A 598 14.92 -20.23 -10.49
CA LYS A 598 15.78 -20.29 -9.29
C LYS A 598 15.33 -19.34 -8.17
N SER A 599 14.24 -18.59 -8.36
CA SER A 599 13.72 -17.59 -7.41
C SER A 599 12.64 -18.21 -6.52
N VAL A 600 13.01 -19.20 -5.70
CA VAL A 600 12.04 -20.02 -4.95
C VAL A 600 12.19 -19.82 -3.43
N PRO A 601 11.14 -19.33 -2.74
CA PRO A 601 11.12 -19.26 -1.28
C PRO A 601 11.18 -20.64 -0.60
N PHE A 602 11.45 -20.68 0.71
CA PHE A 602 11.49 -21.91 1.52
C PHE A 602 12.53 -22.97 1.10
N GLY A 603 13.53 -22.57 0.31
CA GLY A 603 14.70 -23.38 -0.02
C GLY A 603 14.48 -24.43 -1.11
N SER A 604 13.24 -24.87 -1.34
CA SER A 604 12.90 -25.81 -2.42
C SER A 604 11.51 -25.57 -2.99
N ARG A 605 11.32 -25.99 -4.23
CA ARG A 605 10.03 -25.91 -4.94
C ARG A 605 8.93 -26.72 -4.25
N GLU A 606 9.26 -27.92 -3.80
CA GLU A 606 8.30 -28.82 -3.12
C GLU A 606 7.72 -28.16 -1.87
N GLU A 607 8.56 -27.53 -1.05
CA GLU A 607 8.07 -26.80 0.14
C GLU A 607 7.33 -25.51 -0.24
N ALA A 608 7.79 -24.78 -1.26
CA ALA A 608 7.16 -23.55 -1.72
C ALA A 608 5.73 -23.76 -2.25
N LEU A 609 5.45 -24.90 -2.88
CA LEU A 609 4.16 -25.21 -3.51
C LEU A 609 3.31 -26.18 -2.68
N LYS A 610 3.76 -26.50 -1.46
CA LYS A 610 3.20 -27.54 -0.60
C LYS A 610 1.73 -27.35 -0.25
N ASN A 611 1.31 -26.11 0.04
CA ASN A 611 -0.05 -25.79 0.48
C ASN A 611 -0.31 -24.28 0.43
N GLY A 612 -1.56 -23.88 0.72
CA GLY A 612 -1.96 -22.47 0.75
C GLY A 612 -1.15 -21.58 1.70
N SER A 613 -0.51 -22.13 2.74
CA SER A 613 0.34 -21.35 3.65
C SER A 613 1.66 -20.94 3.02
N SER A 614 2.30 -21.82 2.24
CA SER A 614 3.52 -21.47 1.50
C SER A 614 3.21 -20.75 0.19
N LEU A 615 2.09 -21.06 -0.46
CA LEU A 615 1.63 -20.40 -1.69
C LEU A 615 1.05 -18.99 -1.45
N GLY A 616 0.63 -18.65 -0.23
CA GLY A 616 0.05 -17.33 0.10
C GLY A 616 0.89 -16.11 -0.32
N TYR A 617 2.22 -16.25 -0.36
CA TYR A 617 3.15 -15.20 -0.79
C TYR A 617 3.39 -15.14 -2.30
N PHE A 618 2.83 -16.09 -3.06
CA PHE A 618 2.86 -16.11 -4.50
C PHE A 618 1.69 -15.30 -5.05
N ASN A 619 1.90 -13.99 -5.10
CA ASN A 619 0.94 -13.05 -5.65
C ASN A 619 1.62 -11.85 -6.31
N SER A 620 0.85 -11.14 -7.12
CA SER A 620 1.31 -10.02 -7.95
C SER A 620 1.82 -8.85 -7.11
N ALA A 621 1.16 -8.48 -6.01
CA ALA A 621 1.58 -7.35 -5.19
C ALA A 621 2.97 -7.57 -4.59
N GLN A 622 3.23 -8.78 -4.08
CA GLN A 622 4.54 -9.15 -3.57
C GLN A 622 5.60 -9.18 -4.68
N ALA A 623 5.27 -9.67 -5.87
CA ALA A 623 6.18 -9.66 -7.01
C ALA A 623 6.52 -8.25 -7.50
N LEU A 624 5.55 -7.33 -7.50
CA LEU A 624 5.83 -5.93 -7.83
C LEU A 624 6.74 -5.28 -6.78
N ALA A 625 6.54 -5.56 -5.49
CA ALA A 625 7.45 -5.10 -4.44
C ALA A 625 8.87 -5.68 -4.61
N ASP A 626 8.99 -6.93 -5.07
CA ASP A 626 10.28 -7.52 -5.42
C ASP A 626 11.01 -6.75 -6.51
N TYR A 627 10.30 -6.47 -7.61
CA TYR A 627 10.88 -5.70 -8.71
C TYR A 627 11.31 -4.31 -8.26
N ALA A 628 10.55 -3.66 -7.37
CA ALA A 628 10.92 -2.37 -6.80
C ALA A 628 12.26 -2.44 -6.07
N HIS A 629 12.43 -3.41 -5.16
CA HIS A 629 13.67 -3.58 -4.40
C HIS A 629 14.87 -3.90 -5.29
N ILE A 630 14.72 -4.81 -6.26
CA ILE A 630 15.80 -5.16 -7.19
C ILE A 630 16.17 -3.97 -8.08
N LEU A 631 15.20 -3.22 -8.59
CA LEU A 631 15.47 -2.05 -9.44
C LEU A 631 16.14 -0.92 -8.67
N LEU A 632 15.75 -0.67 -7.42
CA LEU A 632 16.42 0.29 -6.53
C LEU A 632 17.84 -0.17 -6.19
N HIS A 633 18.04 -1.47 -5.92
CA HIS A 633 19.36 -2.05 -5.73
C HIS A 633 20.24 -1.85 -6.98
N ILE A 634 19.71 -2.13 -8.17
CA ILE A 634 20.41 -1.90 -9.45
C ILE A 634 20.77 -0.42 -9.61
N LYS A 635 19.84 0.51 -9.33
CA LYS A 635 20.12 1.95 -9.38
C LYS A 635 21.27 2.32 -8.45
N LYS A 636 21.30 1.79 -7.24
CA LYS A 636 22.38 2.03 -6.27
C LYS A 636 23.71 1.44 -6.74
N THR A 637 23.74 0.17 -7.13
CA THR A 637 24.94 -0.57 -7.56
C THR A 637 25.61 0.09 -8.76
N TYR A 638 24.83 0.55 -9.73
CA TYR A 638 25.34 1.19 -10.96
C TYR A 638 25.43 2.72 -10.89
N LYS A 639 25.24 3.32 -9.70
CA LYS A 639 25.19 4.79 -9.51
C LYS A 639 24.23 5.49 -10.49
N ALA A 640 23.12 4.82 -10.78
CA ALA A 640 22.17 5.13 -11.84
C ALA A 640 20.90 5.79 -11.28
N GLN A 641 21.00 6.58 -10.20
CA GLN A 641 19.86 7.11 -9.45
C GLN A 641 18.86 7.86 -10.35
N TYR A 642 19.36 8.71 -11.26
CA TYR A 642 18.54 9.48 -12.20
C TYR A 642 18.20 8.76 -13.51
N SER A 643 18.64 7.51 -13.67
CA SER A 643 18.39 6.77 -14.91
C SER A 643 16.89 6.43 -15.01
N PRO A 644 16.23 6.75 -16.13
CA PRO A 644 14.84 6.39 -16.32
C PRO A 644 14.72 4.87 -16.47
N ILE A 645 13.76 4.26 -15.79
CA ILE A 645 13.48 2.83 -15.92
C ILE A 645 12.26 2.63 -16.82
N ILE A 646 12.41 1.82 -17.86
CA ILE A 646 11.32 1.42 -18.75
C ILE A 646 11.05 -0.07 -18.49
N VAL A 647 9.88 -0.38 -17.95
CA VAL A 647 9.48 -1.77 -17.70
C VAL A 647 8.77 -2.36 -18.90
N ILE A 648 9.03 -3.63 -19.21
CA ILE A 648 8.49 -4.31 -20.39
C ILE A 648 7.94 -5.66 -19.97
N GLY A 649 6.82 -6.07 -20.56
CA GLY A 649 6.33 -7.43 -20.44
C GLY A 649 5.27 -7.76 -21.48
N ALA A 650 5.00 -9.06 -21.63
CA ALA A 650 3.94 -9.58 -22.49
C ALA A 650 2.97 -10.48 -21.69
N SER A 651 1.70 -10.56 -22.10
CA SER A 651 0.67 -11.33 -21.39
C SER A 651 0.57 -10.91 -19.91
N TYR A 652 0.67 -11.84 -18.95
CA TYR A 652 0.76 -11.51 -17.52
C TYR A 652 1.97 -10.66 -17.16
N GLY A 653 3.15 -10.90 -17.75
CA GLY A 653 4.29 -10.00 -17.64
C GLY A 653 3.96 -8.57 -18.10
N GLY A 654 3.10 -8.45 -19.12
CA GLY A 654 2.56 -7.17 -19.58
C GLY A 654 1.61 -6.53 -18.56
N MET A 655 0.77 -7.32 -17.88
CA MET A 655 -0.05 -6.85 -16.76
C MET A 655 0.84 -6.33 -15.63
N LEU A 656 1.85 -7.10 -15.23
CA LEU A 656 2.86 -6.71 -14.24
C LEU A 656 3.58 -5.42 -14.64
N ALA A 657 3.99 -5.26 -15.89
CA ALA A 657 4.64 -4.03 -16.36
C ALA A 657 3.71 -2.82 -16.24
N SER A 658 2.43 -2.98 -16.63
CA SER A 658 1.42 -1.92 -16.51
C SER A 658 1.13 -1.56 -15.04
N TRP A 659 0.96 -2.57 -14.18
CA TRP A 659 0.65 -2.40 -12.77
C TRP A 659 1.84 -1.91 -11.98
N PHE A 660 3.06 -2.34 -12.31
CA PHE A 660 4.29 -1.81 -11.74
C PHE A 660 4.40 -0.32 -12.04
N ARG A 661 4.09 0.10 -13.27
CA ARG A 661 4.11 1.51 -13.63
C ARG A 661 3.03 2.31 -12.91
N LEU A 662 1.86 1.73 -12.65
CA LEU A 662 0.79 2.36 -11.88
C LEU A 662 1.15 2.49 -10.38
N LYS A 663 1.70 1.42 -9.78
CA LYS A 663 1.95 1.33 -8.34
C LYS A 663 3.31 1.87 -7.92
N TYR A 664 4.31 1.83 -8.78
CA TYR A 664 5.66 2.34 -8.54
C TYR A 664 6.06 3.38 -9.60
N PRO A 665 5.25 4.44 -9.80
CA PRO A 665 5.53 5.49 -10.78
C PRO A 665 6.82 6.26 -10.45
N HIS A 666 7.29 6.16 -9.21
CA HIS A 666 8.58 6.71 -8.76
C HIS A 666 9.79 5.91 -9.20
N ILE A 667 9.59 4.64 -9.56
CA ILE A 667 10.66 3.75 -10.05
C ILE A 667 10.55 3.64 -11.57
N ALA A 668 9.41 3.17 -12.08
CA ALA A 668 9.18 3.01 -13.51
C ALA A 668 8.68 4.30 -14.15
N HIS A 669 9.44 4.78 -15.14
CA HIS A 669 9.12 5.98 -15.91
C HIS A 669 8.11 5.69 -17.02
N ALA A 670 8.23 4.52 -17.66
CA ALA A 670 7.31 4.05 -18.69
C ALA A 670 7.12 2.54 -18.62
N ALA A 671 6.04 2.05 -19.22
CA ALA A 671 5.78 0.62 -19.39
C ALA A 671 5.43 0.31 -20.85
N LEU A 672 5.96 -0.80 -21.37
CA LEU A 672 5.47 -1.46 -22.57
C LEU A 672 4.77 -2.76 -22.14
N ALA A 673 3.44 -2.74 -22.20
CA ALA A 673 2.59 -3.87 -21.83
C ALA A 673 1.98 -4.48 -23.10
N SER A 674 2.61 -5.53 -23.62
CA SER A 674 2.15 -6.22 -24.83
C SER A 674 1.09 -7.27 -24.50
N SER A 675 -0.04 -7.27 -25.20
CA SER A 675 -1.13 -8.24 -25.03
C SER A 675 -1.58 -8.45 -23.57
N ALA A 676 -1.56 -7.40 -22.75
CA ALA A 676 -1.89 -7.48 -21.33
C ALA A 676 -3.42 -7.44 -21.10
N PRO A 677 -4.07 -8.51 -20.60
CA PRO A 677 -5.52 -8.57 -20.44
C PRO A 677 -6.04 -7.85 -19.17
N ILE A 678 -5.64 -6.60 -18.95
CA ILE A 678 -5.98 -5.82 -17.74
C ILE A 678 -7.47 -5.47 -17.58
N LEU A 679 -8.30 -5.73 -18.60
CA LEU A 679 -9.74 -5.47 -18.60
C LEU A 679 -10.58 -6.75 -18.49
N TYR A 680 -9.95 -7.92 -18.33
CA TYR A 680 -10.65 -9.21 -18.20
C TYR A 680 -11.07 -9.54 -16.76
N PHE A 681 -11.12 -8.56 -15.87
CA PHE A 681 -11.57 -8.73 -14.49
C PHE A 681 -13.01 -8.23 -14.33
N ASP A 682 -13.71 -8.78 -13.33
CA ASP A 682 -15.11 -8.45 -13.06
C ASP A 682 -15.98 -8.52 -14.33
N ASP A 683 -16.96 -7.62 -14.49
CA ASP A 683 -17.82 -7.53 -15.67
C ASP A 683 -17.35 -6.47 -16.68
N ILE A 684 -16.09 -6.04 -16.61
CA ILE A 684 -15.54 -4.97 -17.48
C ILE A 684 -15.58 -5.38 -18.95
N THR A 685 -15.17 -6.62 -19.25
CA THR A 685 -15.18 -7.20 -20.59
C THR A 685 -16.22 -8.32 -20.63
N PRO A 686 -17.07 -8.41 -21.68
CA PRO A 686 -18.01 -9.51 -21.82
C PRO A 686 -17.31 -10.88 -21.71
N GLN A 687 -17.89 -11.79 -20.93
CA GLN A 687 -17.28 -13.08 -20.60
C GLN A 687 -16.88 -13.91 -21.84
N ASN A 688 -17.63 -13.79 -22.93
CA ASN A 688 -17.40 -14.52 -24.18
C ASN A 688 -16.44 -13.81 -25.16
N ALA A 689 -15.97 -12.60 -24.84
CA ALA A 689 -15.21 -11.77 -25.79
C ALA A 689 -13.95 -12.46 -26.31
N TYR A 690 -13.24 -13.21 -25.45
CA TYR A 690 -12.04 -13.95 -25.86
C TYR A 690 -12.36 -15.01 -26.92
N PHE A 691 -13.31 -15.89 -26.64
CA PHE A 691 -13.67 -16.98 -27.54
C PHE A 691 -14.40 -16.50 -28.79
N ASP A 692 -15.08 -15.36 -28.74
CA ASP A 692 -15.65 -14.71 -29.92
C ASP A 692 -14.55 -14.27 -30.89
N ILE A 693 -13.47 -13.65 -30.38
CA ILE A 693 -12.30 -13.24 -31.20
C ILE A 693 -11.63 -14.47 -31.80
N VAL A 694 -11.34 -15.50 -30.98
CA VAL A 694 -10.74 -16.75 -31.48
C VAL A 694 -11.63 -17.37 -32.56
N SER A 695 -12.93 -17.47 -32.33
CA SER A 695 -13.89 -18.03 -33.29
C SER A 695 -13.97 -17.20 -34.58
N LYS A 696 -13.80 -15.89 -34.48
CA LYS A 696 -13.74 -14.98 -35.63
C LYS A 696 -12.48 -15.23 -36.45
N ASP A 697 -11.32 -15.36 -35.82
CA ASP A 697 -10.05 -15.63 -36.52
C ASP A 697 -10.13 -16.93 -37.32
N PHE A 698 -10.69 -18.01 -36.72
CA PHE A 698 -10.90 -19.27 -37.43
C PHE A 698 -11.88 -19.14 -38.59
N ARG A 699 -12.97 -18.37 -38.45
CA ARG A 699 -13.91 -18.10 -39.56
C ARG A 699 -13.26 -17.31 -40.69
N GLU A 700 -12.46 -16.30 -40.37
CA GLU A 700 -11.76 -15.48 -41.37
C GLU A 700 -10.74 -16.29 -42.17
N VAL A 701 -10.09 -17.27 -41.53
CA VAL A 701 -9.14 -18.17 -42.20
C VAL A 701 -9.86 -19.25 -43.02
N SER A 702 -10.88 -19.91 -42.46
CA SER A 702 -11.62 -20.98 -43.16
C SER A 702 -12.99 -21.26 -42.51
N GLU A 703 -14.07 -20.92 -43.22
CA GLU A 703 -15.44 -21.21 -42.77
C GLU A 703 -15.71 -22.73 -42.67
N SER A 704 -15.13 -23.55 -43.56
CA SER A 704 -15.27 -25.02 -43.49
C SER A 704 -14.59 -25.60 -42.26
N CYS A 705 -13.41 -25.07 -41.91
CA CYS A 705 -12.69 -25.42 -40.68
C CYS A 705 -13.53 -25.08 -39.45
N TYR A 706 -14.02 -23.83 -39.36
CA TYR A 706 -14.88 -23.37 -38.28
C TYR A 706 -16.11 -24.27 -38.10
N GLN A 707 -16.86 -24.54 -39.17
CA GLN A 707 -18.05 -25.38 -39.12
C GLN A 707 -17.75 -26.84 -38.74
N THR A 708 -16.57 -27.35 -39.11
CA THR A 708 -16.13 -28.70 -38.73
C THR A 708 -15.84 -28.77 -37.23
N ILE A 709 -15.19 -27.74 -36.67
CA ILE A 709 -14.92 -27.63 -35.23
C ILE A 709 -16.23 -27.47 -34.45
N VAL A 710 -17.16 -26.61 -34.88
CA VAL A 710 -18.48 -26.45 -34.24
C VAL A 710 -19.22 -27.80 -34.14
N LYS A 711 -19.24 -28.57 -35.22
CA LYS A 711 -19.93 -29.88 -35.25
C LYS A 711 -19.20 -30.96 -34.47
N SER A 712 -17.93 -30.74 -34.15
CA SER A 712 -17.10 -31.75 -33.49
C SER A 712 -17.54 -32.11 -32.10
N TRP A 713 -17.98 -31.13 -31.30
CA TRP A 713 -18.33 -31.31 -29.91
C TRP A 713 -19.44 -32.33 -29.75
N SER A 714 -20.52 -32.18 -30.52
CA SER A 714 -21.62 -33.15 -30.54
C SER A 714 -21.18 -34.56 -30.92
N GLU A 715 -20.19 -34.71 -31.81
CA GLU A 715 -19.65 -36.03 -32.16
C GLU A 715 -18.71 -36.59 -31.09
N ILE A 716 -17.92 -35.73 -30.44
CA ILE A 716 -17.08 -36.10 -29.29
C ILE A 716 -17.95 -36.59 -28.14
N ASP A 717 -19.05 -35.90 -27.80
CA ASP A 717 -19.97 -36.31 -26.74
C ASP A 717 -20.67 -37.63 -27.05
N LYS A 718 -21.15 -37.78 -28.30
CA LYS A 718 -21.78 -39.03 -28.76
C LYS A 718 -20.83 -40.22 -28.60
N VAL A 719 -19.57 -40.05 -29.00
CA VAL A 719 -18.56 -41.12 -28.86
C VAL A 719 -18.17 -41.29 -27.40
N GLY A 720 -17.99 -40.21 -26.63
CA GLY A 720 -17.60 -40.24 -25.22
C GLY A 720 -18.63 -40.92 -24.31
N ALA A 721 -19.91 -40.81 -24.65
CA ALA A 721 -21.01 -41.47 -23.94
C ALA A 721 -21.09 -43.01 -24.19
N MET A 722 -20.29 -43.55 -25.11
CA MET A 722 -20.20 -45.00 -25.33
C MET A 722 -19.43 -45.68 -24.18
N VAL A 723 -19.69 -46.97 -23.95
CA VAL A 723 -19.09 -47.76 -22.86
C VAL A 723 -17.55 -47.79 -22.92
N ASP A 724 -16.97 -47.73 -24.12
CA ASP A 724 -15.54 -47.61 -24.41
C ASP A 724 -15.16 -46.26 -25.04
N GLY A 725 -16.10 -45.30 -25.04
CA GLY A 725 -16.00 -44.00 -25.70
C GLY A 725 -14.75 -43.22 -25.36
N LEU A 726 -14.45 -43.09 -24.07
CA LEU A 726 -13.25 -42.41 -23.59
C LEU A 726 -11.94 -43.12 -24.05
N SER A 727 -11.96 -44.45 -24.20
CA SER A 727 -10.82 -45.20 -24.76
C SER A 727 -10.67 -44.97 -26.27
N ILE A 728 -11.79 -44.87 -26.99
CA ILE A 728 -11.82 -44.56 -28.43
C ILE A 728 -11.30 -43.14 -28.68
N LEU A 729 -11.77 -42.15 -27.92
CA LEU A 729 -11.35 -40.76 -28.02
C LEU A 729 -9.87 -40.62 -27.65
N SER A 730 -9.42 -41.25 -26.57
CA SER A 730 -8.01 -41.25 -26.15
C SER A 730 -7.08 -41.83 -27.23
N LYS A 731 -7.47 -42.95 -27.86
CA LYS A 731 -6.72 -43.53 -29.00
C LYS A 731 -6.72 -42.64 -30.24
N LYS A 732 -7.84 -41.95 -30.51
CA LYS A 732 -7.99 -41.09 -31.69
C LYS A 732 -7.23 -39.78 -31.58
N PHE A 733 -7.14 -39.15 -30.41
CA PHE A 733 -6.79 -37.74 -30.34
C PHE A 733 -5.33 -37.39 -30.10
N ASN A 734 -4.57 -38.23 -29.42
CA ASN A 734 -3.13 -38.08 -29.24
C ASN A 734 -2.60 -36.57 -29.33
N THR A 735 -2.86 -35.68 -28.35
CA THR A 735 -2.32 -34.26 -28.13
C THR A 735 -1.15 -33.86 -27.10
N CYS A 736 -0.18 -32.96 -27.48
CA CYS A 736 0.72 -32.16 -26.57
C CYS A 736 1.62 -31.09 -27.29
N ARG A 737 1.54 -29.82 -26.81
CA ARG A 737 2.22 -28.50 -27.09
C ARG A 737 2.18 -27.76 -28.47
N PRO A 738 1.94 -26.42 -28.51
CA PRO A 738 1.80 -25.61 -29.74
C PRO A 738 3.05 -25.26 -30.55
N PRO A 739 2.95 -25.19 -31.90
CA PRO A 739 3.78 -24.33 -32.75
C PRO A 739 3.17 -22.95 -33.06
N THR A 740 4.00 -22.10 -33.68
CA THR A 740 3.92 -20.63 -33.84
C THR A 740 2.80 -20.09 -34.76
N TYR A 741 2.03 -20.93 -35.44
CA TYR A 741 0.85 -20.53 -36.26
C TYR A 741 -0.27 -21.59 -36.22
N PRO A 742 -0.94 -21.75 -35.07
CA PRO A 742 -1.86 -22.87 -34.80
C PRO A 742 -3.02 -22.94 -35.78
N VAL A 743 -3.66 -21.82 -36.07
CA VAL A 743 -4.91 -21.76 -36.85
C VAL A 743 -4.69 -22.24 -38.29
N ASN A 744 -3.66 -21.73 -38.96
CA ASN A 744 -3.36 -22.10 -40.35
C ASN A 744 -2.93 -23.56 -40.50
N MET A 745 -2.18 -24.10 -39.53
CA MET A 745 -1.75 -25.50 -39.58
C MET A 745 -2.90 -26.47 -39.26
N VAL A 746 -3.72 -26.15 -38.26
CA VAL A 746 -4.91 -26.95 -37.90
C VAL A 746 -5.94 -26.90 -39.03
N CYS A 747 -6.31 -25.70 -39.52
CA CYS A 747 -7.26 -25.59 -40.63
C CYS A 747 -6.70 -26.15 -41.93
N GLY A 748 -5.41 -25.94 -42.22
CA GLY A 748 -4.74 -26.59 -43.35
C GLY A 748 -4.80 -28.12 -43.27
N GLY A 749 -4.60 -28.71 -42.09
CA GLY A 749 -4.74 -30.16 -41.88
C GLY A 749 -6.18 -30.67 -41.95
N ILE A 750 -7.16 -29.88 -41.49
CA ILE A 750 -8.59 -30.21 -41.59
C ILE A 750 -9.06 -30.14 -43.05
N ASP A 751 -8.77 -29.04 -43.74
CA ASP A 751 -9.23 -28.76 -45.09
C ASP A 751 -8.51 -29.62 -46.14
N SER A 752 -7.25 -30.01 -45.90
CA SER A 752 -6.50 -30.91 -46.78
C SER A 752 -6.90 -32.39 -46.69
N ASN A 753 -7.73 -32.78 -45.71
CA ASN A 753 -8.29 -34.12 -45.65
C ASN A 753 -9.43 -34.26 -46.69
N SER A 754 -9.04 -34.60 -47.92
CA SER A 754 -9.91 -34.75 -49.08
C SER A 754 -10.62 -36.11 -49.18
N ASN A 755 -10.52 -36.97 -48.16
CA ASN A 755 -11.18 -38.28 -48.16
C ASN A 755 -12.70 -38.10 -47.97
N SER A 756 -13.48 -38.46 -48.98
CA SER A 756 -14.95 -38.33 -48.98
C SER A 756 -15.65 -39.16 -47.91
N ASN A 757 -14.98 -40.20 -47.38
CA ASN A 757 -15.50 -41.09 -46.35
C ASN A 757 -14.96 -40.75 -44.94
N ALA A 758 -14.15 -39.69 -44.79
CA ALA A 758 -13.60 -39.30 -43.50
C ALA A 758 -14.70 -38.76 -42.56
N THR A 759 -14.76 -39.32 -41.35
CA THR A 759 -15.65 -38.82 -40.30
C THR A 759 -15.17 -37.44 -39.83
N ILE A 760 -16.03 -36.70 -39.14
CA ILE A 760 -15.67 -35.41 -38.52
C ILE A 760 -14.44 -35.58 -37.60
N LEU A 761 -14.38 -36.67 -36.84
CA LEU A 761 -13.23 -36.99 -35.99
C LEU A 761 -11.95 -37.24 -36.78
N ASP A 762 -12.02 -37.85 -37.97
CA ASP A 762 -10.84 -38.10 -38.80
C ASP A 762 -10.27 -36.80 -39.41
N LYS A 763 -11.15 -35.84 -39.72
CA LYS A 763 -10.76 -34.50 -40.19
C LYS A 763 -10.09 -33.70 -39.07
N ILE A 764 -10.66 -33.71 -37.87
CA ILE A 764 -10.06 -33.05 -36.69
C ILE A 764 -8.72 -33.68 -36.34
N PHE A 765 -8.63 -35.01 -36.37
CA PHE A 765 -7.37 -35.71 -36.18
C PHE A 765 -6.31 -35.27 -37.21
N SER A 766 -6.71 -35.02 -38.45
CA SER A 766 -5.79 -34.54 -39.49
C SER A 766 -5.29 -33.12 -39.19
N GLY A 767 -6.15 -32.24 -38.67
CA GLY A 767 -5.77 -30.93 -38.14
C GLY A 767 -4.78 -31.00 -36.98
N LEU A 768 -5.09 -31.81 -35.97
CA LEU A 768 -4.22 -32.01 -34.81
C LEU A 768 -2.89 -32.65 -35.20
N LYS A 769 -2.91 -33.64 -36.09
CA LYS A 769 -1.69 -34.27 -36.63
C LYS A 769 -0.83 -33.27 -37.40
N ALA A 770 -1.43 -32.42 -38.24
CA ALA A 770 -0.68 -31.38 -38.96
C ALA A 770 0.00 -30.43 -37.97
N TYR A 771 -0.71 -30.03 -36.92
CA TYR A 771 -0.21 -29.16 -35.86
C TYR A 771 0.95 -29.79 -35.05
N PHE A 772 0.87 -31.07 -34.69
CA PHE A 772 1.89 -31.73 -33.86
C PHE A 772 2.98 -32.48 -34.66
N SER A 773 2.91 -32.52 -35.99
CA SER A 773 3.87 -33.27 -36.81
C SER A 773 5.32 -32.76 -36.74
N ASN A 774 5.55 -31.55 -36.23
CA ASN A 774 6.88 -30.93 -36.13
C ASN A 774 7.58 -31.13 -34.75
N THR A 775 6.98 -31.84 -33.79
CA THR A 775 7.47 -31.84 -32.38
C THR A 775 8.19 -33.12 -31.93
N ASN A 776 8.41 -34.10 -32.81
CA ASN A 776 9.17 -35.35 -32.54
C ASN A 776 8.73 -36.15 -31.28
N THR A 777 7.47 -36.02 -30.85
CA THR A 777 6.90 -36.69 -29.67
C THR A 777 5.84 -37.74 -30.02
N THR A 778 5.67 -38.76 -29.17
CA THR A 778 4.92 -40.01 -29.47
C THR A 778 3.70 -40.29 -28.60
N CYS A 779 3.37 -39.44 -27.62
CA CYS A 779 2.25 -39.68 -26.70
C CYS A 779 1.62 -38.37 -26.22
N TYR A 780 0.32 -38.44 -25.90
CA TYR A 780 -0.43 -37.23 -26.10
C TYR A 780 -1.89 -37.21 -25.46
N VAL A 781 -2.23 -38.02 -24.48
CA VAL A 781 -3.30 -37.66 -23.51
C VAL A 781 -2.73 -38.03 -22.15
N ASN A 782 -2.72 -37.08 -21.22
CA ASN A 782 -1.98 -37.18 -19.97
C ASN A 782 -2.35 -38.44 -19.14
N LYS A 783 -1.33 -39.22 -18.74
CA LYS A 783 -1.21 -39.62 -17.33
C LYS A 783 -1.06 -38.34 -16.51
N PRO A 784 -1.41 -38.29 -15.21
CA PRO A 784 -1.06 -37.16 -14.37
C PRO A 784 0.46 -37.03 -14.35
N THR A 785 1.00 -36.23 -15.25
CA THR A 785 2.35 -35.71 -15.16
C THR A 785 2.25 -34.63 -14.10
N ASN A 786 3.12 -34.68 -13.09
CA ASN A 786 3.36 -33.55 -12.19
C ASN A 786 3.20 -32.26 -12.98
N LEU A 787 2.25 -31.42 -12.58
CA LEU A 787 1.92 -30.16 -13.24
C LEU A 787 3.23 -29.44 -13.56
N THR A 788 3.34 -28.87 -14.77
CA THR A 788 4.59 -28.16 -15.09
C THR A 788 4.72 -26.95 -14.18
N GLU A 789 5.94 -26.44 -14.08
CA GLU A 789 6.22 -25.36 -13.13
C GLU A 789 5.29 -24.15 -13.29
N THR A 790 4.96 -23.85 -14.55
CA THR A 790 4.02 -22.82 -15.00
C THR A 790 2.59 -23.12 -14.56
N ASP A 791 2.12 -24.36 -14.72
CA ASP A 791 0.72 -24.75 -14.51
C ASP A 791 0.33 -24.69 -13.03
N GLU A 792 1.21 -25.16 -12.12
CA GLU A 792 1.00 -25.10 -10.67
C GLU A 792 0.88 -23.66 -10.16
N GLY A 793 1.78 -22.80 -10.63
CA GLY A 793 1.82 -21.41 -10.20
C GLY A 793 0.63 -20.60 -10.71
N TRP A 794 0.32 -20.72 -11.99
CA TRP A 794 -0.80 -20.01 -12.60
C TRP A 794 -2.14 -20.47 -12.05
N SER A 795 -2.31 -21.78 -11.80
CA SER A 795 -3.55 -22.31 -11.21
C SER A 795 -3.79 -21.74 -9.82
N TRP A 796 -2.73 -21.56 -9.02
CA TRP A 796 -2.84 -20.88 -7.73
C TRP A 796 -3.21 -19.40 -7.88
N GLN A 797 -2.52 -18.66 -8.77
CA GLN A 797 -2.77 -17.24 -8.96
C GLN A 797 -4.18 -16.95 -9.46
N THR A 798 -4.71 -17.77 -10.37
CA THR A 798 -6.10 -17.66 -10.83
C THR A 798 -7.09 -17.95 -9.70
N CYS A 799 -6.84 -18.99 -8.89
CA CYS A 799 -7.69 -19.29 -7.73
C CYS A 799 -7.61 -18.30 -6.57
N SER A 800 -6.57 -17.46 -6.50
CA SER A 800 -6.38 -16.49 -5.41
C SER A 800 -6.77 -15.08 -5.82
N GLU A 801 -6.13 -14.54 -6.87
CA GLU A 801 -6.16 -13.11 -7.22
C GLU A 801 -6.50 -12.82 -8.70
N MET A 802 -6.20 -13.73 -9.62
CA MET A 802 -6.36 -13.57 -11.07
C MET A 802 -7.68 -14.19 -11.56
N VAL A 803 -8.80 -13.77 -10.97
CA VAL A 803 -10.12 -14.30 -11.33
C VAL A 803 -10.60 -13.66 -12.63
N PHE A 804 -10.40 -14.37 -13.74
CA PHE A 804 -10.92 -13.97 -15.05
C PHE A 804 -12.27 -14.67 -15.30
N PRO A 805 -13.41 -13.96 -15.37
CA PRO A 805 -14.71 -14.55 -15.64
C PRO A 805 -14.87 -14.80 -17.14
N ILE A 806 -13.99 -15.62 -17.71
CA ILE A 806 -14.03 -16.00 -19.12
C ILE A 806 -14.97 -17.19 -19.26
N GLY A 807 -16.00 -17.02 -20.10
CA GLY A 807 -16.98 -18.05 -20.41
C GLY A 807 -17.08 -18.28 -21.91
N ILE A 808 -17.66 -19.40 -22.30
CA ILE A 808 -17.89 -19.77 -23.69
C ILE A 808 -19.35 -19.49 -24.04
N GLY A 809 -19.58 -18.60 -25.01
CA GLY A 809 -20.92 -18.24 -25.47
C GLY A 809 -21.47 -19.18 -26.56
N ASN A 810 -22.78 -19.08 -26.80
CA ASN A 810 -23.53 -19.92 -27.75
C ASN A 810 -23.13 -19.75 -29.24
N ASN A 811 -22.40 -18.67 -29.58
CA ASN A 811 -22.04 -18.34 -30.97
C ASN A 811 -20.56 -18.60 -31.30
N THR A 812 -19.87 -19.36 -30.43
CA THR A 812 -18.46 -19.71 -30.58
C THR A 812 -18.29 -21.07 -31.26
N MET A 813 -17.07 -21.40 -31.67
CA MET A 813 -16.74 -22.75 -32.15
C MET A 813 -16.64 -23.79 -31.05
N PHE A 814 -16.84 -23.42 -29.79
CA PHE A 814 -16.70 -24.27 -28.60
C PHE A 814 -18.08 -24.58 -27.99
N GLU A 815 -18.17 -25.65 -27.19
CA GLU A 815 -19.39 -25.95 -26.45
C GLU A 815 -19.69 -24.84 -25.44
N SER A 816 -20.94 -24.39 -25.40
CA SER A 816 -21.37 -23.31 -24.51
C SER A 816 -21.16 -23.71 -23.05
N GLN A 817 -20.34 -22.92 -22.37
CA GLN A 817 -20.03 -23.07 -20.95
C GLN A 817 -19.88 -21.67 -20.36
N PRO A 818 -20.98 -21.05 -19.88
CA PRO A 818 -20.91 -19.75 -19.24
C PRO A 818 -20.04 -19.83 -17.98
N PHE A 819 -19.37 -18.73 -17.64
CA PHE A 819 -18.60 -18.68 -16.41
C PHE A 819 -19.54 -18.62 -15.21
N ASP A 820 -19.40 -19.59 -14.29
CA ASP A 820 -20.09 -19.59 -13.01
C ASP A 820 -19.10 -19.34 -11.87
N LEU A 821 -19.30 -18.23 -11.16
CA LEU A 821 -18.40 -17.83 -10.08
C LEU A 821 -18.49 -18.79 -8.88
N GLN A 822 -19.65 -19.39 -8.62
CA GLN A 822 -19.84 -20.26 -7.46
C GLN A 822 -19.16 -21.61 -7.67
N ASP A 823 -19.25 -22.16 -8.88
CA ASP A 823 -18.51 -23.37 -9.28
C ASP A 823 -17.01 -23.10 -9.22
N TYR A 824 -16.55 -21.96 -9.76
CA TYR A 824 -15.15 -21.55 -9.67
C TYR A 824 -14.64 -21.45 -8.22
N ILE A 825 -15.45 -20.87 -7.32
CA ILE A 825 -15.13 -20.79 -5.89
C ILE A 825 -15.05 -22.19 -5.27
N ASN A 826 -15.95 -23.10 -5.63
CA ASN A 826 -15.96 -24.46 -5.09
C ASN A 826 -14.71 -25.23 -5.56
N ASP A 827 -14.35 -25.12 -6.83
CA ASP A 827 -13.13 -25.73 -7.37
C ASP A 827 -11.89 -25.24 -6.62
N CYS A 828 -11.72 -23.92 -6.46
CA CYS A 828 -10.56 -23.39 -5.74
C CYS A 828 -10.51 -23.79 -4.26
N LYS A 829 -11.66 -23.96 -3.61
CA LYS A 829 -11.72 -24.51 -2.25
C LYS A 829 -11.30 -25.98 -2.21
N ASP A 830 -11.75 -26.78 -3.18
CA ASP A 830 -11.44 -28.20 -3.24
C ASP A 830 -9.96 -28.46 -3.55
N TYR A 831 -9.36 -27.68 -4.46
CA TYR A 831 -7.96 -27.84 -4.85
C TYR A 831 -6.98 -27.21 -3.85
N TYR A 832 -7.28 -26.01 -3.36
CA TYR A 832 -6.31 -25.19 -2.61
C TYR A 832 -6.75 -24.83 -1.20
N GLY A 833 -7.99 -25.12 -0.80
CA GLY A 833 -8.53 -24.78 0.51
C GLY A 833 -8.77 -23.28 0.71
N ILE A 834 -8.79 -22.50 -0.38
CA ILE A 834 -8.96 -21.03 -0.34
C ILE A 834 -10.18 -20.59 -1.13
N SER A 835 -10.68 -19.40 -0.81
CA SER A 835 -11.70 -18.73 -1.63
C SER A 835 -11.04 -17.67 -2.50
N PRO A 836 -11.35 -17.59 -3.80
CA PRO A 836 -10.89 -16.50 -4.66
C PRO A 836 -11.33 -15.12 -4.14
N ARG A 837 -10.51 -14.09 -4.39
CA ARG A 837 -10.87 -12.67 -4.13
C ARG A 837 -11.13 -11.94 -5.45
N PRO A 838 -12.32 -12.07 -6.06
CA PRO A 838 -12.57 -11.66 -7.45
C PRO A 838 -12.34 -10.17 -7.71
N HIS A 839 -12.66 -9.32 -6.74
CA HIS A 839 -12.53 -7.86 -6.86
C HIS A 839 -11.17 -7.32 -6.42
N TRP A 840 -10.24 -8.16 -5.96
CA TRP A 840 -8.98 -7.68 -5.41
C TRP A 840 -8.13 -6.95 -6.46
N ALA A 841 -8.02 -7.53 -7.67
CA ALA A 841 -7.25 -6.94 -8.75
C ALA A 841 -7.82 -5.59 -9.20
N THR A 842 -9.15 -5.44 -9.26
CA THR A 842 -9.81 -4.20 -9.67
C THR A 842 -9.83 -3.14 -8.57
N THR A 843 -9.92 -3.52 -7.30
CA THR A 843 -9.70 -2.59 -6.17
C THR A 843 -8.26 -2.09 -6.18
N TYR A 844 -7.29 -3.00 -6.21
CA TYR A 844 -5.89 -2.65 -6.06
C TYR A 844 -5.35 -1.97 -7.32
N TYR A 845 -5.42 -2.58 -8.49
CA TYR A 845 -4.85 -2.05 -9.73
C TYR A 845 -5.81 -1.19 -10.57
N GLY A 846 -7.10 -1.17 -10.22
CA GLY A 846 -8.11 -0.54 -11.05
C GLY A 846 -8.60 -1.46 -12.16
N GLY A 847 -9.69 -1.06 -12.80
CA GLY A 847 -10.30 -1.79 -13.92
C GLY A 847 -11.47 -1.00 -14.48
N HIS A 848 -12.55 -0.87 -13.70
CA HIS A 848 -13.62 0.08 -14.00
C HIS A 848 -13.09 1.51 -13.97
N GLY A 849 -13.34 2.27 -15.04
CA GLY A 849 -12.87 3.66 -15.16
C GLY A 849 -11.39 3.81 -15.51
N LEU A 850 -10.60 2.74 -15.67
CA LEU A 850 -9.19 2.83 -16.06
C LEU A 850 -9.01 3.53 -17.41
N GLY A 851 -9.89 3.25 -18.37
CA GLY A 851 -9.89 3.95 -19.67
C GLY A 851 -10.22 5.44 -19.56
N GLU A 852 -11.06 5.85 -18.62
CA GLU A 852 -11.36 7.26 -18.36
C GLU A 852 -10.21 7.94 -17.61
N HIS A 853 -9.57 7.24 -16.67
CA HIS A 853 -8.37 7.68 -15.98
C HIS A 853 -7.17 7.87 -16.95
N ILE A 854 -6.93 6.88 -17.82
CA ILE A 854 -5.97 6.99 -18.93
C ILE A 854 -6.35 8.18 -19.83
N ARG A 855 -7.63 8.38 -20.17
CA ARG A 855 -8.06 9.57 -20.94
C ARG A 855 -7.95 10.89 -20.16
N GLN A 856 -8.06 10.92 -18.84
CA GLN A 856 -7.89 12.14 -18.06
C GLN A 856 -6.40 12.50 -17.92
N HIS A 857 -5.51 11.50 -17.84
CA HIS A 857 -4.05 11.72 -17.84
C HIS A 857 -3.48 11.94 -19.26
N PHE A 858 -4.03 11.27 -20.29
CA PHE A 858 -3.48 11.23 -21.66
C PHE A 858 -4.41 11.75 -22.77
N GLY A 859 -5.68 12.06 -22.49
CA GLY A 859 -6.71 12.32 -23.52
C GLY A 859 -6.91 13.79 -23.88
N HIS A 860 -6.36 14.19 -25.02
CA HIS A 860 -7.09 14.66 -26.22
C HIS A 860 -6.00 14.89 -27.30
N GLN A 861 -5.31 13.82 -27.69
CA GLN A 861 -4.57 13.87 -28.94
C GLN A 861 -5.61 13.73 -30.05
N ASN A 862 -5.92 14.83 -30.74
CA ASN A 862 -6.66 14.78 -32.00
C ASN A 862 -6.09 13.67 -32.87
N ASN A 863 -6.91 12.68 -33.26
CA ASN A 863 -6.76 11.73 -34.37
C ASN A 863 -5.42 11.78 -35.16
N GLN A 864 -4.30 11.63 -34.47
CA GLN A 864 -2.98 11.47 -35.04
C GLN A 864 -2.47 10.20 -34.42
N ARG A 865 -2.40 9.16 -35.25
CA ARG A 865 -1.77 7.90 -34.92
C ARG A 865 -0.42 8.22 -34.27
N VAL A 866 -0.28 7.94 -32.98
CA VAL A 866 1.03 7.90 -32.33
C VAL A 866 1.72 6.66 -32.85
N SER A 867 2.45 6.83 -33.94
CA SER A 867 3.45 5.89 -34.39
C SER A 867 4.62 5.99 -33.40
N LEU A 868 4.64 5.09 -32.41
CA LEU A 868 5.81 4.86 -31.55
C LEU A 868 7.01 4.37 -32.37
N PHE A 869 6.74 3.81 -33.55
CA PHE A 869 7.70 3.31 -34.51
C PHE A 869 7.18 3.67 -35.91
N GLY A 870 8.02 4.28 -36.75
CA GLY A 870 7.69 4.77 -38.08
C GLY A 870 7.29 3.71 -39.11
N TYR A 871 6.33 2.84 -38.80
CA TYR A 871 5.70 1.98 -39.80
C TYR A 871 4.50 2.71 -40.40
N SER A 872 4.77 3.48 -41.46
CA SER A 872 3.74 3.79 -42.45
C SER A 872 3.16 2.47 -42.95
N SER A 873 1.83 2.38 -42.95
CA SER A 873 1.06 1.22 -43.41
C SER A 873 1.65 0.58 -44.68
N ILE A 874 2.11 -0.67 -44.57
CA ILE A 874 2.03 -1.59 -45.70
C ILE A 874 0.56 -1.99 -45.77
N ARG A 875 -0.24 -1.19 -46.48
CA ARG A 875 -1.48 -1.69 -47.07
C ARG A 875 -1.04 -2.62 -48.20
N ASN A 876 -1.27 -3.92 -48.02
CA ASN A 876 -1.15 -4.89 -49.11
C ASN A 876 -2.02 -4.43 -50.30
N LYS A 877 -1.36 -4.37 -51.46
CA LYS A 877 -1.98 -4.74 -52.73
C LYS A 877 -2.14 -6.24 -52.78
#